data_AF-A0A3N0YYC8-F1
#
_entry.id   AF-A0A3N0YYC8-F1
#
_cell.length_a   1.000
_cell.length_b   1.000
_cell.length_c   1.000
_cell.angle_alpha   90.00
_cell.angle_beta   90.00
_cell.angle_gamma   90.00
#
_symmetry.space_group_name_H-M   'P 1'
#
loop_
_entity.id
_entity.type
_entity.pdbx_description
1 polymer ?
#
loop_
_entity_poly.entity_id
_entity_poly.type
_entity_poly.pdbx_seq_one_letter_code
_entity_poly.pdbx_strand_id
1 'polypeptide(L)'
;MQNIHRLLLLCFQLCKVHGSSVSTDPQGVIESECRDRYFWVSVDVGFSGRVPRFEAVVENGVHTISQDHASMCGYTLNYLNGRASLRASYFSCHTENQNDNNFLFKLNVVLTDYMGKENKFSLSETCTLPADWSAKEILCEENYIEVTLARDTPCSSDNRTTNEAWLAALALAQQSAISEWKIMFLNQERLDAMSISDARRMGYMVDSTPNRVVFRSAYSQPHSAITEAAPSSFDGVTLHWRTPKVVTPLVQDPSGFVSKSIKLGVDAQLLDEATRKYMGYILGEDGQVVHVSVPFGAPGGYRKSLVENNVYKESYMAFLYYEHIYSHVFMDGTEMETRYRQLQVMETPLVSQNLFAIDETLPHEEVFTVYLGNFAADVQLIAIKLNENYLSVTDDIQHHYLITKIPHINGTHGITIKVPFKDKAVNRVYLGEGLLQYSVEINYTLNIIGQNDTFFNRVSVVAHVNDAFPPAVTAFCTAQSIIFRMEHSRHAGLWEVCVGHQALTYDLSRLRGYILMNDSHSMTLEVGDGYVIYENEVVFDGGAVTDQETTITRESKFRLTVRCFYPLDSVQQVFTSRLFEDPSFANFRSAKEILRVSGPDVQRLTRLSKTDVQRLHSAVAAAVRKSSPVTALQLIQGECPVLEPGHRLSLACPILDGLMRGGLPLRGITELAGESAAGKTQFCLQLCLSVQYPRENGGLNSGVVYICTEDSFPIKRLRQLITQQSRLRPDLPPALIRSRHFTDSIYIEHAADLEALQACVSQRVPVLLKRGLVRLVVVDSVAALFRSEFQADEAVQRSRHLLAFSSTLHRLSHAYGAPVVCVNQVTDVVDGPNPGRCDYGLVGSKVLPALGIAWANQVMVRLMLTRLAGQVKSDSQSSALRKLEVVFAPHLPRASCLCGVWEEGVRGISDDDSELQPQSSS
;
A
#
# COMPACT_ATOMS: atom_id res chain seq x y z
N MET A 1 15.90 -15.12 -6.05
CA MET A 1 17.20 -15.18 -5.34
C MET A 1 17.74 -16.61 -5.13
N GLN A 2 16.93 -17.63 -4.81
CA GLN A 2 17.44 -19.01 -4.59
C GLN A 2 18.08 -19.71 -5.81
N ASN A 3 17.64 -19.39 -7.05
CA ASN A 3 18.20 -20.01 -8.26
C ASN A 3 19.54 -19.40 -8.71
N ILE A 4 19.83 -18.14 -8.33
CA ILE A 4 21.10 -17.47 -8.66
C ILE A 4 22.20 -17.95 -7.71
N HIS A 5 21.89 -18.20 -6.43
CA HIS A 5 22.84 -18.85 -5.51
C HIS A 5 23.19 -20.28 -5.92
N ARG A 6 22.25 -21.07 -6.44
CA ARG A 6 22.57 -22.40 -6.98
C ARG A 6 23.43 -22.32 -8.24
N LEU A 7 23.22 -21.33 -9.11
CA LEU A 7 24.04 -21.15 -10.31
C LEU A 7 25.47 -20.69 -10.00
N LEU A 8 25.65 -19.84 -8.97
CA LEU A 8 26.95 -19.40 -8.48
C LEU A 8 27.71 -20.52 -7.75
N LEU A 9 27.03 -21.34 -6.93
CA LEU A 9 27.62 -22.54 -6.33
C LEU A 9 28.02 -23.60 -7.39
N LEU A 10 27.22 -23.76 -8.45
CA LEU A 10 27.54 -24.65 -9.57
C LEU A 10 28.73 -24.12 -10.40
N CYS A 11 28.86 -22.81 -10.61
CA CYS A 11 30.03 -22.24 -11.28
C CYS A 11 31.32 -22.37 -10.44
N PHE A 12 31.24 -22.21 -9.11
CA PHE A 12 32.39 -22.43 -8.22
C PHE A 12 32.83 -23.90 -8.18
N GLN A 13 31.92 -24.87 -8.31
CA GLN A 13 32.29 -26.28 -8.40
C GLN A 13 32.85 -26.70 -9.77
N LEU A 14 32.58 -25.94 -10.84
CA LEU A 14 33.01 -26.27 -12.20
C LEU A 14 34.38 -25.68 -12.59
N CYS A 15 34.98 -24.80 -11.79
CA CYS A 15 36.36 -24.30 -11.99
C CYS A 15 37.40 -25.04 -11.14
N LYS A 16 37.27 -26.36 -10.96
CA LYS A 16 38.39 -27.21 -10.52
C LYS A 16 39.28 -27.53 -11.72
N VAL A 17 40.17 -26.60 -12.06
CA VAL A 17 41.28 -26.87 -12.99
C VAL A 17 42.59 -26.60 -12.25
N HIS A 18 43.25 -27.70 -11.88
CA HIS A 18 44.64 -27.85 -11.43
C HIS A 18 45.08 -27.09 -10.16
N GLY A 19 45.03 -27.81 -9.02
CA GLY A 19 46.22 -27.89 -8.16
C GLY A 19 46.32 -27.12 -6.84
N SER A 20 45.23 -26.71 -6.18
CA SER A 20 45.20 -26.40 -4.73
C SER A 20 43.74 -26.18 -4.29
N SER A 21 43.35 -26.69 -3.12
CA SER A 21 42.00 -26.48 -2.57
C SER A 21 42.02 -25.34 -1.57
N VAL A 22 41.39 -24.23 -1.90
CA VAL A 22 41.12 -23.14 -0.94
C VAL A 22 40.09 -23.63 0.07
N SER A 23 40.48 -23.64 1.35
CA SER A 23 39.58 -23.94 2.47
C SER A 23 38.93 -22.65 2.93
N THR A 24 37.60 -22.65 3.06
CA THR A 24 36.82 -21.49 3.50
C THR A 24 35.98 -21.87 4.71
N ASP A 25 35.90 -21.00 5.72
CA ASP A 25 34.92 -21.19 6.79
C ASP A 25 33.47 -21.21 6.23
N PRO A 26 32.50 -21.84 6.92
CA PRO A 26 31.09 -21.85 6.53
C PRO A 26 30.47 -20.51 6.10
N GLN A 27 31.00 -19.38 6.57
CA GLN A 27 30.56 -18.02 6.24
C GLN A 27 31.40 -17.36 5.14
N GLY A 28 32.50 -17.98 4.70
CA GLY A 28 33.40 -17.47 3.67
C GLY A 28 34.30 -16.30 4.11
N VAL A 29 34.45 -16.09 5.43
CA VAL A 29 35.18 -14.93 5.99
C VAL A 29 36.69 -15.19 6.08
N ILE A 30 37.07 -16.44 6.36
CA ILE A 30 38.46 -16.87 6.47
C ILE A 30 38.76 -17.81 5.30
N GLU A 31 39.81 -17.48 4.53
CA GLU A 31 40.38 -18.27 3.46
C GLU A 31 41.76 -18.79 3.89
N SER A 32 42.03 -20.08 3.68
CA SER A 32 43.37 -20.64 3.88
C SER A 32 43.79 -21.55 2.74
N GLU A 33 45.09 -21.53 2.42
CA GLU A 33 45.66 -22.28 1.31
C GLU A 33 47.13 -22.62 1.55
N CYS A 34 47.53 -23.86 1.24
CA CYS A 34 48.93 -24.24 1.11
C CYS A 34 49.46 -23.77 -0.24
N ARG A 35 50.38 -22.81 -0.23
CA ARG A 35 51.07 -22.30 -1.42
C ARG A 35 52.51 -22.78 -1.42
N ASP A 36 53.21 -22.59 -2.55
CA ASP A 36 54.46 -23.30 -2.87
C ASP A 36 55.46 -23.47 -1.70
N ARG A 37 55.69 -22.45 -0.86
CA ARG A 37 56.62 -22.49 0.29
C ARG A 37 56.10 -21.87 1.58
N TYR A 38 54.82 -21.54 1.62
CA TYR A 38 54.20 -20.96 2.81
C TYR A 38 52.73 -21.35 2.91
N PHE A 39 52.25 -21.44 4.14
CA PHE A 39 50.83 -21.52 4.42
C PHE A 39 50.26 -20.11 4.47
N TRP A 40 49.22 -19.85 3.67
CA TRP A 40 48.57 -18.56 3.55
C TRP A 40 47.22 -18.59 4.24
N VAL A 41 46.96 -17.56 5.04
CA VAL A 41 45.66 -17.31 5.65
C VAL A 41 45.25 -15.87 5.34
N SER A 42 44.01 -15.67 4.93
CA SER A 42 43.44 -14.35 4.64
C SER A 42 42.06 -14.23 5.27
N VAL A 43 41.76 -13.04 5.81
CA VAL A 43 40.54 -12.74 6.55
C VAL A 43 39.94 -11.46 6.01
N ASP A 44 38.65 -11.47 5.65
CA ASP A 44 37.91 -10.25 5.33
C ASP A 44 37.58 -9.46 6.60
N VAL A 45 38.20 -8.28 6.72
CA VAL A 45 38.07 -7.39 7.89
C VAL A 45 36.80 -6.54 7.82
N GLY A 46 36.13 -6.48 6.65
CA GLY A 46 34.82 -5.86 6.52
C GLY A 46 33.74 -6.53 7.39
N PHE A 47 33.95 -7.79 7.77
CA PHE A 47 33.06 -8.54 8.65
C PHE A 47 33.28 -8.25 10.16
N SER A 48 34.52 -8.06 10.61
CA SER A 48 34.85 -7.85 12.03
C SER A 48 34.91 -6.37 12.44
N GLY A 49 35.15 -5.45 11.49
CA GLY A 49 35.37 -4.03 11.77
C GLY A 49 36.68 -3.73 12.53
N ARG A 50 37.49 -4.74 12.85
CA ARG A 50 38.79 -4.65 13.53
C ARG A 50 39.78 -5.65 12.96
N VAL A 51 41.06 -5.27 12.94
CA VAL A 51 42.15 -6.13 12.45
C VAL A 51 42.23 -7.41 13.32
N PRO A 52 42.22 -8.61 12.71
CA PRO A 52 42.25 -9.88 13.43
C PRO A 52 43.64 -10.16 14.04
N ARG A 53 43.65 -10.96 15.11
CA ARG A 53 44.88 -11.44 15.75
C ARG A 53 45.14 -12.90 15.39
N PHE A 54 46.38 -13.24 15.05
CA PHE A 54 46.79 -14.60 14.73
C PHE A 54 47.55 -15.23 15.90
N GLU A 55 47.20 -16.46 16.27
CA GLU A 55 47.85 -17.21 17.35
C GLU A 55 48.32 -18.57 16.81
N ALA A 56 49.56 -18.97 17.06
CA ALA A 56 50.05 -20.32 16.78
C ALA A 56 49.70 -21.27 17.93
N VAL A 57 49.24 -22.48 17.62
CA VAL A 57 48.91 -23.51 18.62
C VAL A 57 50.14 -24.35 18.87
N VAL A 58 50.61 -24.38 20.12
CA VAL A 58 51.77 -25.15 20.58
C VAL A 58 51.34 -26.16 21.64
N GLU A 59 52.16 -27.18 21.92
CA GLU A 59 51.81 -28.27 22.85
C GLU A 59 51.32 -27.79 24.24
N ASN A 60 51.81 -26.65 24.71
CA ASN A 60 51.51 -26.09 26.04
C ASN A 60 50.71 -24.77 26.01
N GLY A 61 50.01 -24.45 24.91
CA GLY A 61 49.14 -23.27 24.85
C GLY A 61 49.07 -22.61 23.47
N VAL A 62 48.93 -21.29 23.45
CA VAL A 62 48.89 -20.50 22.22
C VAL A 62 49.92 -19.38 22.28
N HIS A 63 50.61 -19.15 21.18
CA HIS A 63 51.59 -18.08 21.04
C HIS A 63 51.06 -17.01 20.08
N THR A 64 50.94 -15.76 20.54
CA THR A 64 50.47 -14.67 19.66
C THR A 64 51.56 -14.30 18.66
N ILE A 65 51.21 -14.26 17.38
CA ILE A 65 52.12 -13.83 16.31
C ILE A 65 52.05 -12.31 16.22
N SER A 66 53.04 -11.61 16.80
CA SER A 66 53.18 -10.16 16.71
C SER A 66 54.15 -9.75 15.60
N GLN A 67 54.04 -8.49 15.12
CA GLN A 67 54.92 -7.95 14.09
C GLN A 67 56.40 -8.05 14.46
N ASP A 68 56.74 -7.80 15.74
CA ASP A 68 58.10 -7.79 16.25
C ASP A 68 58.75 -9.19 16.26
N HIS A 69 57.94 -10.24 16.38
CA HIS A 69 58.41 -11.62 16.43
C HIS A 69 58.25 -12.37 15.10
N ALA A 70 57.43 -11.85 14.20
CA ALA A 70 57.05 -12.51 12.96
C ALA A 70 58.26 -12.85 12.08
N SER A 71 59.16 -11.91 11.84
CA SER A 71 60.33 -12.09 10.96
C SER A 71 61.31 -13.16 11.45
N MET A 72 61.55 -13.23 12.77
CA MET A 72 62.43 -14.25 13.36
C MET A 72 61.85 -15.66 13.20
N CYS A 73 60.53 -15.76 13.26
CA CYS A 73 59.83 -17.04 13.20
C CYS A 73 59.26 -17.42 11.84
N GLY A 74 59.62 -16.71 10.77
CA GLY A 74 59.20 -17.05 9.42
C GLY A 74 57.73 -16.71 9.13
N TYR A 75 57.20 -15.67 9.79
CA TYR A 75 55.86 -15.15 9.57
C TYR A 75 55.91 -13.76 8.91
N THR A 76 54.99 -13.51 7.98
CA THR A 76 54.71 -12.20 7.42
C THR A 76 53.26 -11.86 7.68
N LEU A 77 52.99 -10.71 8.29
CA LEU A 77 51.65 -10.17 8.54
C LEU A 77 51.45 -8.94 7.67
N ASN A 78 50.36 -8.91 6.91
CA ASN A 78 50.05 -7.80 6.01
C ASN A 78 48.54 -7.47 6.03
N TYR A 79 48.21 -6.19 5.96
CA TYR A 79 46.83 -5.68 5.96
C TYR A 79 46.61 -4.78 4.74
N LEU A 80 45.85 -5.27 3.76
CA LEU A 80 45.63 -4.60 2.48
C LEU A 80 44.19 -4.77 2.02
N ASN A 81 43.60 -3.70 1.47
CA ASN A 81 42.31 -3.76 0.77
C ASN A 81 41.16 -4.37 1.60
N GLY A 82 41.13 -4.06 2.90
CA GLY A 82 40.13 -4.61 3.82
C GLY A 82 40.34 -6.09 4.16
N ARG A 83 41.46 -6.71 3.77
CA ARG A 83 41.83 -8.08 4.14
C ARG A 83 43.11 -8.11 5.00
N ALA A 84 43.11 -8.93 6.04
CA ALA A 84 44.28 -9.21 6.84
C ALA A 84 44.84 -10.58 6.44
N SER A 85 46.14 -10.66 6.16
CA SER A 85 46.80 -11.87 5.70
C SER A 85 48.00 -12.25 6.57
N LEU A 86 48.19 -13.55 6.73
CA LEU A 86 49.34 -14.18 7.37
C LEU A 86 49.97 -15.15 6.37
N ARG A 87 51.28 -15.01 6.12
CA ARG A 87 52.10 -16.00 5.42
C ARG A 87 53.03 -16.66 6.43
N ALA A 88 52.95 -17.98 6.57
CA ALA A 88 53.82 -18.77 7.44
C ALA A 88 54.73 -19.65 6.58
N SER A 89 56.06 -19.45 6.65
CA SER A 89 57.03 -20.33 5.98
C SER A 89 56.83 -21.78 6.38
N TYR A 90 57.12 -22.73 5.49
CA TYR A 90 57.15 -24.16 5.80
C TYR A 90 58.13 -24.49 6.94
N PHE A 91 59.14 -23.64 7.17
CA PHE A 91 60.06 -23.78 8.30
C PHE A 91 59.71 -22.89 9.50
N SER A 92 58.51 -22.29 9.56
CA SER A 92 58.14 -21.36 10.65
C SER A 92 58.27 -22.02 12.04
N CYS A 93 58.52 -21.22 13.09
CA CYS A 93 58.88 -21.73 14.43
C CYS A 93 57.90 -22.74 15.04
N HIS A 94 56.61 -22.67 14.66
CA HIS A 94 55.54 -23.50 15.23
C HIS A 94 54.94 -24.47 14.22
N THR A 95 55.65 -24.73 13.12
CA THR A 95 55.25 -25.73 12.12
C THR A 95 55.83 -27.09 12.48
N GLU A 96 54.99 -28.13 12.47
CA GLU A 96 55.43 -29.51 12.60
C GLU A 96 55.94 -30.02 11.24
N ASN A 97 57.24 -30.26 11.10
CA ASN A 97 57.86 -30.70 9.86
C ASN A 97 58.17 -32.20 9.89
N GLN A 98 57.63 -32.95 8.93
CA GLN A 98 57.90 -34.36 8.69
C GLN A 98 58.76 -34.53 7.42
N ASN A 99 60.06 -34.78 7.63
CA ASN A 99 61.04 -35.11 6.58
C ASN A 99 61.16 -34.08 5.44
N ASP A 100 60.92 -32.81 5.72
CA ASP A 100 60.93 -31.73 4.73
C ASP A 100 59.95 -31.92 3.58
N ASN A 101 58.91 -32.75 3.76
CA ASN A 101 57.92 -33.08 2.73
C ASN A 101 56.49 -32.71 3.14
N ASN A 102 56.14 -32.95 4.41
CA ASN A 102 54.83 -32.62 4.96
C ASN A 102 54.98 -31.66 6.14
N PHE A 103 54.22 -30.57 6.13
CA PHE A 103 54.29 -29.49 7.11
C PHE A 103 52.91 -29.25 7.71
N LEU A 104 52.74 -29.57 9.00
CA LEU A 104 51.48 -29.38 9.71
C LEU A 104 51.48 -28.04 10.43
N PHE A 105 50.53 -27.18 10.05
CA PHE A 105 50.28 -25.87 10.64
C PHE A 105 49.04 -25.94 11.54
N LYS A 106 49.17 -25.43 12.77
CA LYS A 106 48.06 -25.29 13.71
C LYS A 106 47.98 -23.84 14.17
N LEU A 107 46.97 -23.10 13.71
CA LEU A 107 46.80 -21.67 13.95
C LEU A 107 45.39 -21.36 14.46
N ASN A 108 45.22 -20.30 15.23
CA ASN A 108 43.93 -19.70 15.55
C ASN A 108 43.86 -18.29 14.95
N VAL A 109 42.73 -17.99 14.32
CA VAL A 109 42.35 -16.63 13.90
C VAL A 109 41.37 -16.09 14.93
N VAL A 110 41.72 -14.97 15.56
CA VAL A 110 40.89 -14.33 16.58
C VAL A 110 40.25 -13.07 16.00
N LEU A 111 38.93 -13.09 15.88
CA LEU A 111 38.12 -11.96 15.43
C LEU A 111 37.46 -11.29 16.63
N THR A 112 37.58 -9.96 16.74
CA THR A 112 36.90 -9.19 17.79
C THR A 112 35.66 -8.52 17.19
N ASP A 113 34.49 -8.75 17.77
CA ASP A 113 33.25 -8.11 17.33
C ASP A 113 33.12 -6.65 17.82
N TYR A 114 32.07 -5.95 17.38
CA TYR A 114 31.79 -4.55 17.75
C TYR A 114 31.51 -4.35 19.25
N MET A 115 31.08 -5.41 19.95
CA MET A 115 30.90 -5.42 21.41
C MET A 115 32.19 -5.70 22.17
N GLY A 116 33.31 -5.94 21.46
CA GLY A 116 34.61 -6.25 22.04
C GLY A 116 34.78 -7.72 22.45
N LYS A 117 33.89 -8.62 22.06
CA LYS A 117 34.00 -10.05 22.34
C LYS A 117 34.85 -10.73 21.27
N GLU A 118 35.78 -11.58 21.72
CA GLU A 118 36.67 -12.34 20.84
C GLU A 118 36.06 -13.70 20.46
N ASN A 119 36.02 -14.00 19.17
CA ASN A 119 35.68 -15.30 18.61
C ASN A 119 36.94 -15.93 17.99
N LYS A 120 37.25 -17.18 18.35
CA LYS A 120 38.45 -17.89 17.88
C LYS A 120 38.09 -18.96 16.86
N PHE A 121 38.81 -19.00 15.75
CA PHE A 121 38.66 -19.97 14.67
C PHE A 121 39.96 -20.76 14.52
N SER A 122 39.91 -22.07 14.78
CA SER A 122 41.09 -22.94 14.68
C SER A 122 41.25 -23.49 13.28
N LEU A 123 42.44 -23.31 12.70
CA LEU A 123 42.89 -23.82 11.42
C LEU A 123 43.97 -24.88 11.67
N SER A 124 43.80 -26.06 11.07
CA SER A 124 44.77 -27.15 11.16
C SER A 124 44.95 -27.75 9.77
N GLU A 125 46.07 -27.46 9.11
CA GLU A 125 46.31 -27.85 7.72
C GLU A 125 47.68 -28.50 7.55
N THR A 126 47.72 -29.59 6.78
CA THR A 126 48.97 -30.26 6.41
C THR A 126 49.32 -29.92 4.97
N CYS A 127 50.34 -29.08 4.79
CA CYS A 127 50.85 -28.71 3.49
C CYS A 127 51.90 -29.71 2.99
N THR A 128 51.79 -30.10 1.72
CA THR A 128 52.77 -30.93 1.02
C THR A 128 53.48 -30.11 -0.04
N LEU A 129 54.73 -30.44 -0.33
CA LEU A 129 55.48 -29.70 -1.34
C LEU A 129 55.00 -30.01 -2.76
N PRO A 130 54.69 -28.98 -3.57
CA PRO A 130 54.29 -29.19 -4.96
C PRO A 130 55.45 -29.67 -5.86
N ALA A 131 56.68 -29.32 -5.49
CA ALA A 131 57.90 -29.64 -6.23
C ALA A 131 59.07 -29.80 -5.26
N ASP A 132 60.01 -30.69 -5.61
CA ASP A 132 61.20 -30.97 -4.85
C ASP A 132 62.03 -29.70 -4.58
N TRP A 133 62.71 -29.68 -3.44
CA TRP A 133 63.61 -28.61 -3.06
C TRP A 133 64.81 -28.53 -4.02
N SER A 134 65.15 -27.33 -4.49
CA SER A 134 66.46 -27.11 -5.11
C SER A 134 67.58 -27.23 -4.06
N ALA A 135 68.82 -27.49 -4.47
CA ALA A 135 69.96 -27.62 -3.54
C ALA A 135 70.13 -26.39 -2.64
N LYS A 136 69.79 -25.20 -3.16
CA LYS A 136 69.67 -23.95 -2.40
C LYS A 136 68.38 -23.23 -2.76
N GLU A 137 67.64 -22.76 -1.77
CA GLU A 137 66.54 -21.81 -2.00
C GLU A 137 66.76 -20.53 -1.19
N ILE A 138 66.42 -19.40 -1.80
CA ILE A 138 66.45 -18.07 -1.18
C ILE A 138 65.04 -17.50 -1.33
N LEU A 139 64.44 -17.09 -0.22
CA LEU A 139 63.13 -16.45 -0.16
C LEU A 139 63.30 -15.06 0.45
N CYS A 140 63.07 -14.03 -0.36
CA CYS A 140 62.98 -12.64 0.09
C CYS A 140 61.49 -12.29 0.30
N GLU A 141 61.07 -12.26 1.56
CA GLU A 141 59.74 -11.80 2.00
C GLU A 141 59.75 -10.27 2.22
N GLU A 142 58.64 -9.69 2.69
CA GLU A 142 58.52 -8.24 2.97
C GLU A 142 59.36 -7.78 4.17
N ASN A 143 59.53 -8.63 5.18
CA ASN A 143 60.15 -8.30 6.47
C ASN A 143 61.39 -9.13 6.81
N TYR A 144 61.69 -10.21 6.06
CA TYR A 144 62.88 -11.04 6.26
C TYR A 144 63.36 -11.72 4.98
N ILE A 145 64.59 -12.22 5.02
CA ILE A 145 65.14 -13.19 4.06
C ILE A 145 65.30 -14.55 4.74
N GLU A 146 64.90 -15.62 4.06
CA GLU A 146 65.11 -17.00 4.46
C GLU A 146 65.95 -17.73 3.41
N VAL A 147 67.03 -18.37 3.83
CA VAL A 147 67.90 -19.17 2.97
C VAL A 147 67.91 -20.59 3.47
N THR A 148 67.66 -21.53 2.56
CA THR A 148 67.64 -22.96 2.86
C THR A 148 68.63 -23.70 1.98
N LEU A 149 69.44 -24.56 2.60
CA LEU A 149 70.53 -25.29 1.94
C LEU A 149 70.37 -26.79 2.20
N ALA A 150 70.47 -27.59 1.15
CA ALA A 150 70.54 -29.04 1.27
C ALA A 150 71.81 -29.48 1.99
N ARG A 151 71.70 -30.51 2.82
CA ARG A 151 72.81 -31.20 3.45
C ARG A 151 73.09 -32.49 2.70
N ASP A 152 74.37 -32.79 2.54
CA ASP A 152 74.78 -34.14 2.16
C ASP A 152 74.45 -35.08 3.33
N THR A 153 73.42 -35.90 3.18
CA THR A 153 73.11 -36.94 4.15
C THR A 153 74.17 -38.04 4.01
N PRO A 154 74.86 -38.44 5.08
CA PRO A 154 75.73 -39.61 5.03
C PRO A 154 74.88 -40.78 4.59
N CYS A 155 75.32 -41.48 3.53
CA CYS A 155 74.59 -42.62 2.97
C CYS A 155 74.11 -43.55 4.08
N SER A 156 72.82 -43.90 4.06
CA SER A 156 72.29 -45.01 4.86
C SER A 156 72.97 -46.29 4.36
N SER A 157 74.05 -46.69 5.03
CA SER A 157 74.61 -48.02 4.88
C SER A 157 73.69 -49.00 5.62
N ASP A 158 73.09 -49.91 4.85
CA ASP A 158 72.48 -51.16 5.28
C ASP A 158 71.31 -51.12 6.28
N ASN A 159 70.09 -51.03 5.72
CA ASN A 159 68.94 -51.94 5.87
C ASN A 159 68.62 -52.69 7.19
N ARG A 160 69.11 -52.29 8.38
CA ARG A 160 68.83 -53.03 9.63
C ARG A 160 68.50 -52.23 10.89
N THR A 161 68.25 -50.93 10.80
CA THR A 161 67.58 -50.19 11.89
C THR A 161 66.33 -49.49 11.38
N THR A 162 65.23 -49.56 12.14
CA THR A 162 63.97 -48.88 11.81
C THR A 162 64.24 -47.39 11.54
N ASN A 163 63.98 -46.96 10.31
CA ASN A 163 64.32 -45.62 9.80
C ASN A 163 63.90 -44.47 10.74
N GLU A 164 62.80 -44.62 11.48
CA GLU A 164 62.28 -43.60 12.40
C GLU A 164 63.19 -43.37 13.62
N ALA A 165 63.71 -44.44 14.25
CA ALA A 165 64.57 -44.31 15.42
C ALA A 165 65.93 -43.72 15.07
N TRP A 166 66.44 -44.06 13.88
CA TRP A 166 67.69 -43.51 13.36
C TRP A 166 67.53 -42.04 12.96
N LEU A 167 66.42 -41.65 12.34
CA LEU A 167 66.10 -40.25 12.02
C LEU A 167 65.89 -39.41 13.28
N ALA A 168 65.22 -39.93 14.31
CA ALA A 168 65.05 -39.23 15.59
C ALA A 168 66.38 -39.05 16.34
N ALA A 169 67.24 -40.08 16.34
CA ALA A 169 68.58 -40.01 16.92
C ALA A 169 69.50 -39.05 16.12
N LEU A 170 69.40 -39.06 14.79
CA LEU A 170 70.11 -38.15 13.91
C LEU A 170 69.69 -36.70 14.16
N ALA A 171 68.39 -36.43 14.30
CA ALA A 171 67.87 -35.10 14.61
C ALA A 171 68.38 -34.58 15.97
N LEU A 172 68.39 -35.43 17.01
CA LEU A 172 68.96 -35.09 18.34
C LEU A 172 70.47 -34.85 18.28
N ALA A 173 71.22 -35.71 17.58
CA ALA A 173 72.67 -35.55 17.40
C ALA A 173 73.00 -34.28 16.62
N GLN A 174 72.21 -33.95 15.61
CA GLN A 174 72.34 -32.71 14.83
C GLN A 174 71.98 -31.48 15.65
N GLN A 175 70.93 -31.49 16.48
CA GLN A 175 70.61 -30.38 17.38
C GLN A 175 71.75 -30.08 18.36
N SER A 176 72.39 -31.11 18.91
CA SER A 176 73.59 -30.98 19.74
C SER A 176 74.79 -30.45 18.96
N ALA A 177 74.98 -30.89 17.70
CA ALA A 177 76.05 -30.38 16.84
C ALA A 177 75.84 -28.89 16.48
N ILE A 178 74.59 -28.47 16.29
CA ILE A 178 74.23 -27.08 15.92
C ILE A 178 74.50 -26.11 17.06
N SER A 179 74.39 -26.50 18.34
CA SER A 179 74.71 -25.59 19.45
C SER A 179 76.17 -25.14 19.49
N GLU A 180 77.07 -25.87 18.83
CA GLU A 180 78.50 -25.51 18.66
C GLU A 180 78.78 -24.67 17.41
N TRP A 181 77.79 -24.50 16.53
CA TRP A 181 77.97 -23.77 15.28
C TRP A 181 78.15 -22.26 15.55
N LYS A 182 78.96 -21.64 14.69
CA LYS A 182 79.16 -20.19 14.65
C LYS A 182 78.75 -19.64 13.30
N ILE A 183 78.06 -18.50 13.31
CA ILE A 183 77.70 -17.77 12.10
C ILE A 183 78.79 -16.76 11.83
N MET A 184 79.31 -16.75 10.61
CA MET A 184 80.34 -15.82 10.16
C MET A 184 79.73 -14.81 9.20
N PHE A 185 79.81 -13.52 9.55
CA PHE A 185 79.41 -12.42 8.69
C PHE A 185 80.63 -11.86 7.98
N LEU A 186 80.58 -11.81 6.66
CA LEU A 186 81.63 -11.23 5.81
C LEU A 186 81.20 -9.83 5.39
N ASN A 187 81.83 -8.79 5.93
CA ASN A 187 81.55 -7.39 5.61
C ASN A 187 82.84 -6.66 5.22
N GLN A 188 82.99 -6.28 3.95
CA GLN A 188 84.14 -5.50 3.42
C GLN A 188 85.50 -5.99 3.99
N GLU A 189 85.77 -7.30 3.88
CA GLU A 189 86.99 -7.99 4.36
C GLU A 189 87.12 -8.23 5.88
N ARG A 190 86.17 -7.77 6.69
CA ARG A 190 86.07 -8.13 8.12
C ARG A 190 85.17 -9.34 8.32
N LEU A 191 85.65 -10.29 9.10
CA LEU A 191 84.96 -11.55 9.38
C LEU A 191 84.58 -11.59 10.87
N ASP A 192 83.32 -11.30 11.16
CA ASP A 192 82.79 -11.32 12.52
C ASP A 192 82.06 -12.65 12.74
N ALA A 193 82.49 -13.42 13.74
CA ALA A 193 81.90 -14.71 14.08
C ALA A 193 81.11 -14.63 15.40
N MET A 194 79.90 -15.17 15.43
CA MET A 194 79.06 -15.22 16.64
C MET A 194 78.46 -16.60 16.87
N SER A 195 78.15 -16.92 18.13
CA SER A 195 77.41 -18.13 18.48
C SER A 195 75.96 -18.03 18.02
N ILE A 196 75.27 -19.17 17.84
CA ILE A 196 73.84 -19.15 17.48
C ILE A 196 72.98 -18.46 18.55
N SER A 197 73.33 -18.60 19.83
CA SER A 197 72.57 -17.96 20.92
C SER A 197 72.71 -16.43 20.92
N ASP A 198 73.89 -15.92 20.58
CA ASP A 198 74.11 -14.49 20.38
C ASP A 198 73.43 -13.99 19.11
N ALA A 199 73.49 -14.76 18.03
CA ALA A 199 72.79 -14.45 16.78
C ALA A 199 71.27 -14.33 16.96
N ARG A 200 70.66 -15.24 17.73
CA ARG A 200 69.23 -15.19 18.09
C ARG A 200 68.89 -13.95 18.92
N ARG A 201 69.74 -13.56 19.86
CA ARG A 201 69.57 -12.30 20.63
C ARG A 201 69.65 -11.05 19.75
N MET A 202 70.37 -11.13 18.63
CA MET A 202 70.46 -10.07 17.63
C MET A 202 69.38 -10.18 16.54
N GLY A 203 68.46 -11.15 16.61
CA GLY A 203 67.34 -11.29 15.66
C GLY A 203 67.64 -12.10 14.40
N TYR A 204 68.74 -12.86 14.36
CA TYR A 204 69.01 -13.87 13.33
C TYR A 204 68.52 -15.25 13.79
N MET A 205 67.88 -15.99 12.89
CA MET A 205 67.42 -17.35 13.19
C MET A 205 68.24 -18.37 12.42
N VAL A 206 68.70 -19.41 13.11
CA VAL A 206 69.26 -20.61 12.49
C VAL A 206 68.50 -21.81 13.00
N ASP A 207 68.06 -22.62 12.05
CA ASP A 207 67.39 -23.88 12.30
C ASP A 207 67.91 -24.96 11.34
N SER A 208 67.57 -26.21 11.62
CA SER A 208 68.01 -27.33 10.83
C SER A 208 67.08 -28.51 10.94
N THR A 209 66.98 -29.21 9.82
CA THR A 209 66.33 -30.50 9.69
C THR A 209 67.38 -31.56 9.36
N PRO A 210 67.00 -32.85 9.33
CA PRO A 210 67.90 -33.91 8.87
C PRO A 210 68.50 -33.65 7.49
N ASN A 211 67.76 -33.01 6.59
CA ASN A 211 68.17 -32.84 5.20
C ASN A 211 68.59 -31.41 4.85
N ARG A 212 68.27 -30.39 5.67
CA ARG A 212 68.48 -28.97 5.29
C ARG A 212 68.88 -28.07 6.47
N VAL A 213 69.57 -26.97 6.16
CA VAL A 213 69.85 -25.86 7.08
C VAL A 213 69.02 -24.65 6.67
N VAL A 214 68.41 -23.98 7.65
CA VAL A 214 67.60 -22.77 7.44
C VAL A 214 68.26 -21.60 8.17
N PHE A 215 68.49 -20.51 7.45
CA PHE A 215 68.97 -19.25 8.00
C PHE A 215 67.96 -18.14 7.71
N ARG A 216 67.59 -17.34 8.71
CA ARG A 216 66.77 -16.14 8.52
C ARG A 216 67.42 -14.90 9.09
N SER A 217 67.16 -13.79 8.42
CA SER A 217 67.51 -12.46 8.90
C SER A 217 66.39 -11.49 8.57
N ALA A 218 65.94 -10.72 9.55
CA ALA A 218 65.08 -9.57 9.28
C ALA A 218 65.86 -8.53 8.44
N TYR A 219 65.16 -7.70 7.66
CA TYR A 219 65.82 -6.59 6.98
C TYR A 219 66.34 -5.54 7.98
N SER A 220 67.32 -4.75 7.54
CA SER A 220 67.94 -3.67 8.34
C SER A 220 68.69 -4.14 9.60
N GLN A 221 69.12 -5.40 9.62
CA GLN A 221 69.96 -5.93 10.70
C GLN A 221 71.39 -5.37 10.63
N PRO A 222 72.14 -5.26 11.76
CA PRO A 222 73.44 -4.58 11.80
C PRO A 222 74.51 -5.10 10.83
N HIS A 223 74.45 -6.37 10.45
CA HIS A 223 75.39 -7.01 9.53
C HIS A 223 74.84 -7.10 8.09
N SER A 224 73.73 -6.43 7.79
CA SER A 224 73.16 -6.34 6.45
C SER A 224 73.69 -5.11 5.72
N ALA A 225 73.90 -5.24 4.40
CA ALA A 225 74.23 -4.12 3.52
C ALA A 225 73.05 -3.89 2.58
N ILE A 226 72.56 -2.65 2.50
CA ILE A 226 71.52 -2.25 1.56
C ILE A 226 72.19 -1.90 0.23
N THR A 227 71.80 -2.60 -0.83
CA THR A 227 72.21 -2.26 -2.21
C THR A 227 70.98 -1.77 -2.94
N GLU A 228 71.02 -0.54 -3.47
CA GLU A 228 69.94 -0.02 -4.31
C GLU A 228 69.91 -0.78 -5.65
N ALA A 229 69.01 -1.77 -5.75
CA ALA A 229 68.57 -2.27 -7.04
C ALA A 229 67.55 -1.29 -7.62
N ALA A 230 67.66 -0.98 -8.92
CA ALA A 230 66.91 0.09 -9.59
C ALA A 230 65.44 0.20 -9.11
N PRO A 231 65.02 1.37 -8.57
CA PRO A 231 63.69 1.52 -7.99
C PRO A 231 62.59 1.32 -9.03
N SER A 232 61.43 0.85 -8.60
CA SER A 232 60.25 0.83 -9.46
C SER A 232 59.90 2.25 -9.89
N SER A 233 59.57 2.44 -11.17
CA SER A 233 59.18 3.73 -11.73
C SER A 233 57.77 3.67 -12.30
N PHE A 234 57.08 4.82 -12.33
CA PHE A 234 55.74 4.94 -12.89
C PHE A 234 55.73 6.04 -13.94
N ASP A 235 55.32 5.71 -15.17
CA ASP A 235 55.29 6.64 -16.30
C ASP A 235 53.93 7.34 -16.49
N GLY A 236 52.99 7.11 -15.58
CA GLY A 236 51.60 7.60 -15.65
C GLY A 236 50.60 6.54 -16.09
N VAL A 237 51.06 5.44 -16.70
CA VAL A 237 50.19 4.33 -17.17
C VAL A 237 50.70 2.97 -16.69
N THR A 238 52.01 2.80 -16.57
CA THR A 238 52.66 1.51 -16.31
C THR A 238 53.72 1.65 -15.22
N LEU A 239 53.71 0.68 -14.32
CA LEU A 239 54.73 0.46 -13.31
C LEU A 239 55.85 -0.38 -13.93
N HIS A 240 57.09 0.10 -13.90
CA HIS A 240 58.27 -0.59 -14.43
C HIS A 240 59.25 -0.97 -13.33
N TRP A 241 59.67 -2.23 -13.31
CA TRP A 241 60.73 -2.74 -12.44
C TRP A 241 61.83 -3.38 -13.29
N ARG A 242 63.09 -3.14 -12.93
CA ARG A 242 64.26 -3.71 -13.61
C ARG A 242 65.15 -4.37 -12.57
N THR A 243 65.47 -5.64 -12.78
CA THR A 243 66.31 -6.43 -11.88
C THR A 243 67.38 -7.19 -12.66
N PRO A 244 68.64 -7.27 -12.19
CA PRO A 244 69.68 -8.02 -12.89
C PRO A 244 69.46 -9.54 -12.76
N LYS A 245 69.78 -10.30 -13.81
CA LYS A 245 69.81 -11.77 -13.78
C LYS A 245 70.90 -12.30 -12.83
N VAL A 246 72.01 -11.59 -12.74
CA VAL A 246 73.13 -11.90 -11.86
C VAL A 246 73.11 -10.92 -10.69
N VAL A 247 72.60 -11.37 -9.55
CA VAL A 247 72.54 -10.57 -8.32
C VAL A 247 73.83 -10.76 -7.51
N THR A 248 74.77 -9.82 -7.58
CA THR A 248 75.98 -9.82 -6.76
C THR A 248 75.67 -9.23 -5.38
N PRO A 249 76.11 -9.83 -4.25
CA PRO A 249 77.07 -10.94 -4.13
C PRO A 249 76.45 -12.35 -4.05
N LEU A 250 75.14 -12.53 -4.26
CA LEU A 250 74.50 -13.85 -4.20
C LEU A 250 75.06 -14.82 -5.25
N VAL A 251 75.49 -14.29 -6.39
CA VAL A 251 76.31 -14.97 -7.40
C VAL A 251 77.73 -14.40 -7.29
N GLN A 252 78.66 -15.20 -6.75
CA GLN A 252 80.05 -14.79 -6.52
C GLN A 252 80.90 -14.82 -7.79
N ASP A 253 80.68 -15.81 -8.66
CA ASP A 253 81.38 -15.97 -9.94
C ASP A 253 80.37 -16.01 -11.10
N PRO A 254 80.25 -14.94 -11.90
CA PRO A 254 79.34 -14.88 -13.04
C PRO A 254 79.72 -15.85 -14.18
N SER A 255 80.94 -16.37 -14.24
CA SER A 255 81.42 -17.18 -15.37
C SER A 255 80.75 -18.56 -15.46
N GLY A 256 80.39 -19.15 -14.32
CA GLY A 256 79.66 -20.42 -14.21
C GLY A 256 78.13 -20.27 -14.10
N PHE A 257 77.59 -19.06 -14.25
CA PHE A 257 76.17 -18.79 -14.06
C PHE A 257 75.32 -19.19 -15.27
N VAL A 258 74.32 -20.04 -15.05
CA VAL A 258 73.37 -20.48 -16.08
C VAL A 258 71.94 -20.21 -15.60
N SER A 259 71.25 -19.29 -16.27
CA SER A 259 69.83 -19.01 -16.02
C SER A 259 68.97 -20.12 -16.63
N LYS A 260 68.17 -20.84 -15.80
CA LYS A 260 67.29 -21.92 -16.27
C LYS A 260 65.88 -21.44 -16.58
N SER A 261 65.24 -20.77 -15.62
CA SER A 261 63.88 -20.28 -15.81
C SER A 261 63.58 -19.05 -14.97
N ILE A 262 62.84 -18.11 -15.54
CA ILE A 262 62.32 -16.93 -14.86
C ILE A 262 60.80 -16.96 -14.97
N LYS A 263 60.12 -16.83 -13.83
CA LYS A 263 58.66 -16.81 -13.75
C LYS A 263 58.20 -15.62 -12.93
N LEU A 264 57.02 -15.14 -13.27
CA LEU A 264 56.36 -14.04 -12.58
C LEU A 264 55.01 -14.52 -12.05
N GLY A 265 54.71 -14.08 -10.85
CA GLY A 265 53.48 -14.33 -10.12
C GLY A 265 52.92 -13.06 -9.54
N VAL A 266 51.70 -13.16 -9.01
CA VAL A 266 51.00 -12.09 -8.29
C VAL A 266 50.42 -12.70 -7.02
N ASP A 267 50.38 -11.94 -5.92
CA ASP A 267 49.90 -12.42 -4.61
C ASP A 267 50.59 -13.70 -4.14
N ALA A 268 51.87 -13.84 -4.50
CA ALA A 268 52.70 -14.99 -4.18
C ALA A 268 52.23 -16.33 -4.77
N GLN A 269 51.47 -16.28 -5.88
CA GLN A 269 51.18 -17.41 -6.78
C GLN A 269 51.80 -17.19 -8.16
N LEU A 270 52.50 -18.19 -8.70
CA LEU A 270 53.09 -18.12 -10.05
C LEU A 270 52.00 -18.15 -11.11
N LEU A 271 52.10 -17.27 -12.11
CA LEU A 271 51.17 -17.21 -13.23
C LEU A 271 51.73 -18.01 -14.42
N ASP A 272 50.86 -18.76 -15.10
CA ASP A 272 51.18 -19.31 -16.41
C ASP A 272 51.27 -18.20 -17.46
N GLU A 273 51.88 -18.52 -18.61
CA GLU A 273 52.15 -17.52 -19.64
C GLU A 273 50.87 -16.89 -20.22
N ALA A 274 49.79 -17.67 -20.38
CA ALA A 274 48.54 -17.20 -20.95
C ALA A 274 47.82 -16.26 -19.97
N THR A 275 47.72 -16.66 -18.70
CA THR A 275 47.11 -15.85 -17.63
C THR A 275 47.89 -14.55 -17.41
N ARG A 276 49.22 -14.60 -17.40
CA ARG A 276 50.08 -13.41 -17.28
C ARG A 276 49.82 -12.41 -18.43
N LYS A 277 49.76 -12.89 -19.67
CA LYS A 277 49.47 -12.04 -20.84
C LYS A 277 48.06 -11.47 -20.80
N TYR A 278 47.08 -12.27 -20.38
CA TYR A 278 45.70 -11.82 -20.20
C TYR A 278 45.58 -10.69 -19.17
N MET A 279 46.30 -10.80 -18.05
CA MET A 279 46.34 -9.78 -17.01
C MET A 279 47.21 -8.55 -17.39
N GLY A 280 47.88 -8.58 -18.55
CA GLY A 280 48.69 -7.46 -19.05
C GLY A 280 50.08 -7.33 -18.44
N TYR A 281 50.52 -8.31 -17.63
CA TYR A 281 51.85 -8.30 -17.02
C TYR A 281 52.91 -8.67 -18.06
N ILE A 282 53.88 -7.80 -18.25
CA ILE A 282 54.98 -8.03 -19.18
C ILE A 282 56.21 -8.43 -18.37
N LEU A 283 56.75 -9.60 -18.67
CA LEU A 283 58.09 -10.02 -18.23
C LEU A 283 58.88 -10.26 -19.50
N GLY A 284 59.99 -9.54 -19.62
CA GLY A 284 60.93 -9.68 -20.72
C GLY A 284 62.37 -9.63 -20.23
N GLU A 285 63.25 -10.08 -21.09
CA GLU A 285 64.68 -10.23 -20.80
C GLU A 285 65.47 -9.44 -21.84
N ASP A 286 66.33 -8.53 -21.38
CA ASP A 286 67.25 -7.76 -22.20
C ASP A 286 68.68 -8.00 -21.73
N GLY A 287 69.36 -8.95 -22.37
CA GLY A 287 70.69 -9.41 -21.97
C GLY A 287 70.71 -9.92 -20.53
N GLN A 288 71.41 -9.18 -19.65
CA GLN A 288 71.58 -9.47 -18.22
C GLN A 288 70.53 -8.79 -17.32
N VAL A 289 69.57 -8.08 -17.90
CA VAL A 289 68.51 -7.38 -17.15
C VAL A 289 67.17 -8.03 -17.45
N VAL A 290 66.39 -8.24 -16.39
CA VAL A 290 64.99 -8.64 -16.47
C VAL A 290 64.16 -7.38 -16.27
N HIS A 291 63.23 -7.11 -17.19
CA HIS A 291 62.28 -6.02 -17.05
C HIS A 291 60.88 -6.57 -16.83
N VAL A 292 60.21 -6.03 -15.83
CA VAL A 292 58.82 -6.33 -15.51
C VAL A 292 58.02 -5.04 -15.64
N SER A 293 56.88 -5.11 -16.34
CA SER A 293 55.96 -3.98 -16.49
C SER A 293 54.54 -4.39 -16.12
N VAL A 294 53.90 -3.57 -15.30
CA VAL A 294 52.56 -3.81 -14.75
C VAL A 294 51.69 -2.60 -15.08
N PRO A 295 50.60 -2.75 -15.85
CA PRO A 295 49.71 -1.62 -16.12
C PRO A 295 49.03 -1.14 -14.83
N PHE A 296 48.77 0.16 -14.73
CA PHE A 296 48.01 0.73 -13.61
C PHE A 296 46.61 0.09 -13.53
N GLY A 297 46.25 -0.41 -12.35
CA GLY A 297 44.98 -1.10 -12.15
C GLY A 297 44.93 -2.53 -12.70
N ALA A 298 46.09 -3.14 -13.01
CA ALA A 298 46.16 -4.56 -13.36
C ALA A 298 45.50 -5.45 -12.29
N PRO A 299 44.88 -6.58 -12.69
CA PRO A 299 44.33 -7.56 -11.75
C PRO A 299 45.40 -8.04 -10.76
N GLY A 300 45.06 -8.08 -9.46
CA GLY A 300 45.98 -8.46 -8.38
C GLY A 300 46.84 -7.31 -7.81
N GLY A 301 46.59 -6.06 -8.22
CA GLY A 301 47.07 -4.89 -7.49
C GLY A 301 45.98 -4.22 -6.65
N TYR A 302 46.41 -3.43 -5.68
CA TYR A 302 45.60 -2.88 -4.60
C TYR A 302 45.74 -1.37 -4.52
N ARG A 303 44.67 -0.68 -4.11
CA ARG A 303 44.74 0.75 -3.79
C ARG A 303 44.94 0.92 -2.29
N LYS A 304 45.87 1.80 -1.92
CA LYS A 304 46.16 2.18 -0.55
C LYS A 304 45.69 3.62 -0.34
N SER A 305 44.89 3.81 0.71
CA SER A 305 44.37 5.12 1.10
C SER A 305 45.29 5.83 2.10
N LEU A 306 45.41 7.14 1.96
CA LEU A 306 46.01 8.04 2.96
C LEU A 306 45.17 9.32 3.09
N VAL A 307 45.09 9.86 4.30
CA VAL A 307 44.51 11.18 4.56
C VAL A 307 45.58 12.08 5.13
N GLU A 308 45.72 13.26 4.53
CA GLU A 308 46.59 14.30 5.06
C GLU A 308 45.83 15.63 5.03
N ASN A 309 45.65 16.28 6.19
CA ASN A 309 44.91 17.54 6.31
C ASN A 309 43.50 17.51 5.68
N ASN A 310 42.72 16.45 5.93
CA ASN A 310 41.38 16.20 5.35
C ASN A 310 41.37 16.05 3.80
N VAL A 311 42.53 15.84 3.17
CA VAL A 311 42.64 15.52 1.74
C VAL A 311 42.83 14.02 1.58
N TYR A 312 41.89 13.38 0.89
CA TYR A 312 41.97 11.97 0.53
C TYR A 312 42.96 11.76 -0.62
N LYS A 313 43.93 10.87 -0.42
CA LYS A 313 44.95 10.50 -1.40
C LYS A 313 44.96 8.99 -1.58
N GLU A 314 45.29 8.53 -2.78
CA GLU A 314 45.42 7.12 -3.09
C GLU A 314 46.77 6.84 -3.79
N SER A 315 47.36 5.69 -3.49
CA SER A 315 48.41 5.07 -4.31
C SER A 315 47.97 3.66 -4.73
N TYR A 316 48.35 3.25 -5.93
CA TYR A 316 48.21 1.87 -6.40
C TYR A 316 49.49 1.09 -6.14
N MET A 317 49.34 -0.12 -5.60
CA MET A 317 50.40 -1.06 -5.23
C MET A 317 50.21 -2.40 -5.95
N ALA A 318 51.26 -2.96 -6.54
CA ALA A 318 51.25 -4.30 -7.12
C ALA A 318 52.25 -5.21 -6.38
N PHE A 319 51.79 -6.41 -5.98
CA PHE A 319 52.58 -7.39 -5.24
C PHE A 319 53.02 -8.50 -6.18
N LEU A 320 54.23 -8.34 -6.73
CA LEU A 320 54.82 -9.27 -7.67
C LEU A 320 55.57 -10.37 -6.96
N TYR A 321 55.40 -11.60 -7.43
CA TYR A 321 56.16 -12.75 -6.97
C TYR A 321 57.12 -13.20 -8.07
N TYR A 322 58.39 -12.88 -7.90
CA TYR A 322 59.43 -13.20 -8.86
C TYR A 322 60.12 -14.52 -8.47
N GLU A 323 60.22 -15.47 -9.40
CA GLU A 323 61.01 -16.69 -9.25
C GLU A 323 62.07 -16.78 -10.34
N HIS A 324 63.32 -17.01 -9.93
CA HIS A 324 64.44 -17.28 -10.81
C HIS A 324 65.15 -18.56 -10.38
N ILE A 325 65.10 -19.58 -11.25
CA ILE A 325 65.90 -20.79 -11.11
C ILE A 325 67.14 -20.62 -11.97
N TYR A 326 68.30 -20.72 -11.34
CA TYR A 326 69.58 -20.69 -12.01
C TYR A 326 70.51 -21.74 -11.39
N SER A 327 71.52 -22.16 -12.13
CA SER A 327 72.58 -22.99 -11.60
C SER A 327 73.93 -22.33 -11.71
N HIS A 328 74.81 -22.74 -10.80
CA HIS A 328 76.22 -22.43 -10.86
C HIS A 328 76.99 -23.71 -11.16
N VAL A 329 77.73 -23.70 -12.27
CA VAL A 329 78.62 -24.80 -12.64
C VAL A 329 80.01 -24.48 -12.11
N PHE A 330 80.47 -25.27 -11.15
CA PHE A 330 81.79 -25.12 -10.55
C PHE A 330 82.88 -25.71 -11.45
N MET A 331 84.13 -25.35 -11.17
CA MET A 331 85.30 -25.81 -11.95
C MET A 331 85.50 -27.33 -11.91
N ASP A 332 84.95 -28.02 -10.91
CA ASP A 332 84.95 -29.48 -10.78
C ASP A 332 83.82 -30.18 -11.58
N GLY A 333 83.01 -29.41 -12.30
CA GLY A 333 81.88 -29.89 -13.10
C GLY A 333 80.62 -30.17 -12.29
N THR A 334 80.63 -29.93 -10.97
CA THR A 334 79.42 -30.03 -10.16
C THR A 334 78.49 -28.85 -10.45
N GLU A 335 77.19 -29.14 -10.52
CA GLU A 335 76.15 -28.14 -10.75
C GLU A 335 75.33 -27.97 -9.48
N MET A 336 75.26 -26.74 -8.97
CA MET A 336 74.40 -26.40 -7.85
C MET A 336 73.26 -25.52 -8.31
N GLU A 337 72.05 -26.05 -8.22
CA GLU A 337 70.84 -25.30 -8.53
C GLU A 337 70.42 -24.42 -7.35
N THR A 338 70.20 -23.14 -7.64
CA THR A 338 69.64 -22.15 -6.72
C THR A 338 68.28 -21.69 -7.23
N ARG A 339 67.29 -21.73 -6.35
CA ARG A 339 65.98 -21.14 -6.59
C ARG A 339 65.84 -19.86 -5.78
N TYR A 340 65.86 -18.74 -6.46
CA TYR A 340 65.69 -17.42 -5.87
C TYR A 340 64.25 -16.94 -6.04
N ARG A 341 63.64 -16.52 -4.94
CA ARG A 341 62.28 -15.98 -4.93
C ARG A 341 62.24 -14.64 -4.21
N GLN A 342 61.55 -13.69 -4.80
CA GLN A 342 61.42 -12.34 -4.28
C GLN A 342 59.98 -11.86 -4.39
N LEU A 343 59.42 -11.43 -3.26
CA LEU A 343 58.20 -10.64 -3.25
C LEU A 343 58.56 -9.16 -3.46
N GLN A 344 58.25 -8.63 -4.63
CA GLN A 344 58.51 -7.25 -5.00
C GLN A 344 57.22 -6.44 -4.95
N VAL A 345 57.22 -5.38 -4.13
CA VAL A 345 56.13 -4.41 -4.09
C VAL A 345 56.46 -3.25 -5.00
N MET A 346 55.54 -2.88 -5.88
CA MET A 346 55.64 -1.70 -6.75
C MET A 346 54.55 -0.72 -6.39
N GLU A 347 54.90 0.55 -6.18
CA GLU A 347 53.95 1.58 -5.74
C GLU A 347 53.99 2.80 -6.68
N THR A 348 52.82 3.36 -6.96
CA THR A 348 52.66 4.62 -7.69
C THR A 348 52.74 5.82 -6.74
N PRO A 349 53.12 7.02 -7.21
CA PRO A 349 53.08 8.23 -6.38
C PRO A 349 51.69 8.48 -5.81
N LEU A 350 51.60 9.04 -4.60
CA LEU A 350 50.31 9.40 -4.01
C LEU A 350 49.62 10.50 -4.84
N VAL A 351 48.39 10.23 -5.24
CA VAL A 351 47.55 11.16 -6.00
C VAL A 351 46.36 11.60 -5.15
N SER A 352 46.14 12.92 -5.07
CA SER A 352 44.95 13.48 -4.42
C SER A 352 43.70 13.14 -5.21
N GLN A 353 42.72 12.54 -4.52
CA GLN A 353 41.44 12.18 -5.09
C GLN A 353 40.39 13.21 -4.70
N ASN A 354 39.64 13.67 -5.70
CA ASN A 354 38.51 14.56 -5.48
C ASN A 354 37.30 13.75 -5.03
N LEU A 355 36.85 14.00 -3.81
CA LEU A 355 35.63 13.42 -3.27
C LEU A 355 34.44 13.99 -4.04
N PHE A 356 33.64 13.11 -4.64
CA PHE A 356 32.42 13.49 -5.34
C PHE A 356 31.21 12.76 -4.76
N ALA A 357 30.06 13.39 -4.93
CA ALA A 357 28.76 12.80 -4.65
C ALA A 357 27.87 13.06 -5.87
N ILE A 358 27.11 12.04 -6.29
CA ILE A 358 26.17 12.13 -7.40
C ILE A 358 24.77 12.10 -6.81
N ASP A 359 23.97 13.08 -7.20
CA ASP A 359 22.54 13.10 -6.92
C ASP A 359 21.82 12.23 -7.95
N GLU A 360 21.42 11.03 -7.54
CA GLU A 360 20.63 10.08 -8.36
C GLU A 360 19.15 10.13 -7.97
N THR A 361 18.72 11.21 -7.31
CA THR A 361 17.35 11.34 -6.83
C THR A 361 16.36 11.39 -7.98
N LEU A 362 15.43 10.44 -7.99
CA LEU A 362 14.27 10.44 -8.86
C LEU A 362 13.08 11.04 -8.09
N PRO A 363 12.58 12.24 -8.46
CA PRO A 363 11.57 12.94 -7.66
C PRO A 363 10.27 12.17 -7.41
N HIS A 364 9.89 11.26 -8.32
CA HIS A 364 8.69 10.45 -8.21
C HIS A 364 8.81 9.25 -7.24
N GLU A 365 10.04 8.89 -6.82
CA GLU A 365 10.27 7.85 -5.82
C GLU A 365 10.16 8.38 -4.38
N GLU A 366 10.03 9.70 -4.18
CA GLU A 366 9.95 10.38 -2.88
C GLU A 366 11.11 10.06 -1.90
N VAL A 367 12.28 9.73 -2.43
CA VAL A 367 13.49 9.37 -1.66
C VAL A 367 14.70 10.02 -2.31
N PHE A 368 15.50 10.75 -1.53
CA PHE A 368 16.82 11.20 -1.97
C PHE A 368 17.73 9.99 -2.10
N THR A 369 18.31 9.81 -3.28
CA THR A 369 19.30 8.76 -3.52
C THR A 369 20.61 9.43 -3.86
N VAL A 370 21.55 9.39 -2.91
CA VAL A 370 22.86 10.03 -3.06
C VAL A 370 23.93 8.97 -3.11
N TYR A 371 24.66 8.95 -4.23
CA TYR A 371 25.80 8.08 -4.43
C TYR A 371 27.07 8.81 -4.02
N LEU A 372 27.78 8.28 -3.03
CA LEU A 372 29.10 8.77 -2.60
C LEU A 372 30.18 7.99 -3.34
N GLY A 373 31.20 8.73 -3.79
CA GLY A 373 32.18 8.31 -4.79
C GLY A 373 32.96 7.02 -4.51
N ASN A 374 33.75 6.62 -5.51
CA ASN A 374 34.43 5.33 -5.58
C ASN A 374 35.60 5.27 -4.60
N PHE A 375 35.38 4.76 -3.40
CA PHE A 375 36.41 4.62 -2.38
C PHE A 375 37.17 3.30 -2.54
N ALA A 376 38.47 3.31 -2.24
CA ALA A 376 39.24 2.07 -2.05
C ALA A 376 38.62 1.19 -0.94
N ALA A 377 38.88 -0.12 -0.96
CA ALA A 377 38.17 -1.05 -0.07
C ALA A 377 38.50 -0.86 1.42
N ASP A 378 39.59 -0.16 1.74
CA ASP A 378 40.05 0.18 3.08
C ASP A 378 39.36 1.42 3.68
N VAL A 379 38.39 2.02 2.99
CA VAL A 379 37.61 3.17 3.48
C VAL A 379 36.22 2.72 3.96
N GLN A 380 35.78 3.26 5.09
CA GLN A 380 34.46 2.96 5.67
C GLN A 380 33.72 4.23 6.11
N LEU A 381 32.39 4.25 5.92
CA LEU A 381 31.51 5.28 6.47
C LEU A 381 31.22 5.00 7.95
N ILE A 382 31.55 5.97 8.81
CA ILE A 382 31.40 5.83 10.28
C ILE A 382 30.33 6.77 10.87
N ALA A 383 30.05 7.90 10.22
CA ALA A 383 29.03 8.83 10.68
C ALA A 383 28.39 9.58 9.51
N ILE A 384 27.11 9.91 9.68
CA ILE A 384 26.39 10.83 8.81
C ILE A 384 25.71 11.90 9.68
N LYS A 385 25.74 13.14 9.21
CA LYS A 385 25.00 14.25 9.79
C LYS A 385 24.06 14.78 8.72
N LEU A 386 22.76 14.67 8.99
CA LEU A 386 21.70 15.16 8.12
C LEU A 386 21.20 16.49 8.70
N ASN A 387 21.52 17.60 8.02
CA ASN A 387 21.30 18.96 8.52
C ASN A 387 21.83 19.13 9.95
N GLU A 388 20.97 19.28 10.97
CA GLU A 388 21.35 19.48 12.39
C GLU A 388 21.42 18.18 13.22
N ASN A 389 20.99 17.04 12.68
CA ASN A 389 20.94 15.77 13.42
C ASN A 389 22.20 14.93 13.17
N TYR A 390 23.02 14.74 14.21
CA TYR A 390 24.19 13.87 14.16
C TYR A 390 23.80 12.40 14.41
N LEU A 391 24.25 11.50 13.52
CA LEU A 391 23.95 10.08 13.58
C LEU A 391 25.25 9.28 13.39
N SER A 392 25.70 8.59 14.45
CA SER A 392 26.75 7.57 14.32
C SER A 392 26.18 6.38 13.55
N VAL A 393 26.86 5.87 12.52
CA VAL A 393 26.33 4.76 11.72
C VAL A 393 26.41 3.46 12.54
N THR A 394 25.29 3.08 13.16
CA THR A 394 25.05 1.76 13.79
C THR A 394 24.17 0.90 12.88
N ASP A 395 24.08 -0.41 13.12
CA ASP A 395 23.26 -1.33 12.33
C ASP A 395 21.81 -0.82 12.18
N ASP A 396 21.22 -0.26 13.24
CA ASP A 396 19.86 0.29 13.22
C ASP A 396 19.69 1.47 12.24
N ILE A 397 20.72 2.31 12.10
CA ILE A 397 20.71 3.50 11.23
C ILE A 397 20.96 3.10 9.77
N GLN A 398 21.76 2.06 9.53
CA GLN A 398 21.94 1.50 8.18
C GLN A 398 20.63 0.95 7.61
N HIS A 399 19.81 0.30 8.44
CA HIS A 399 18.49 -0.21 8.04
C HIS A 399 17.46 0.91 7.84
N HIS A 400 17.53 1.98 8.64
CA HIS A 400 16.58 3.09 8.55
C HIS A 400 16.77 3.96 7.29
N TYR A 401 18.01 4.29 6.93
CA TYR A 401 18.36 5.09 5.75
C TYR A 401 18.89 4.28 4.56
N LEU A 402 18.69 2.95 4.58
CA LEU A 402 19.04 2.01 3.50
C LEU A 402 20.46 2.29 2.92
N ILE A 403 21.44 2.44 3.81
CA ILE A 403 22.82 2.72 3.43
C ILE A 403 23.40 1.44 2.83
N THR A 404 23.76 1.48 1.55
CA THR A 404 24.21 0.29 0.82
C THR A 404 25.59 0.50 0.22
N LYS A 405 26.47 -0.49 0.42
CA LYS A 405 27.79 -0.55 -0.20
C LYS A 405 27.68 -1.23 -1.57
N ILE A 406 28.11 -0.55 -2.62
CA ILE A 406 28.08 -1.04 -4.00
C ILE A 406 29.50 -1.40 -4.42
N PRO A 407 29.85 -2.69 -4.57
CA PRO A 407 31.17 -3.09 -5.03
C PRO A 407 31.32 -2.85 -6.54
N HIS A 408 32.48 -2.33 -6.95
CA HIS A 408 32.84 -2.12 -8.36
C HIS A 408 33.82 -3.19 -8.85
N ILE A 409 33.79 -3.46 -10.15
CA ILE A 409 34.70 -4.42 -10.82
C ILE A 409 36.17 -4.01 -10.66
N ASN A 410 36.46 -2.71 -10.55
CA ASN A 410 37.81 -2.18 -10.41
C ASN A 410 38.36 -2.26 -8.97
N GLY A 411 37.66 -2.91 -8.03
CA GLY A 411 38.06 -3.05 -6.63
C GLY A 411 37.77 -1.85 -5.72
N THR A 412 37.18 -0.76 -6.26
CA THR A 412 36.58 0.29 -5.42
C THR A 412 35.17 -0.07 -5.00
N HIS A 413 34.57 0.73 -4.12
CA HIS A 413 33.16 0.64 -3.80
C HIS A 413 32.53 2.02 -3.70
N GLY A 414 31.27 2.12 -4.10
CA GLY A 414 30.42 3.27 -3.83
C GLY A 414 29.58 3.06 -2.58
N ILE A 415 29.05 4.15 -2.04
CA ILE A 415 28.09 4.10 -0.93
C ILE A 415 26.85 4.85 -1.36
N THR A 416 25.71 4.17 -1.40
CA THR A 416 24.42 4.81 -1.68
C THR A 416 23.69 5.06 -0.38
N ILE A 417 23.29 6.31 -0.16
CA ILE A 417 22.49 6.74 0.98
C ILE A 417 21.09 7.07 0.47
N LYS A 418 20.06 6.46 1.06
CA LYS A 418 18.67 6.70 0.71
C LYS A 418 17.93 7.40 1.84
N VAL A 419 17.61 8.69 1.66
CA VAL A 419 16.91 9.50 2.67
C VAL A 419 15.47 9.76 2.21
N PRO A 420 14.45 9.19 2.87
CA PRO A 420 13.05 9.43 2.49
C PRO A 420 12.68 10.91 2.61
N PHE A 421 11.91 11.45 1.66
CA PHE A 421 11.44 12.84 1.72
C PHE A 421 10.60 13.13 2.97
N LYS A 422 9.97 12.08 3.53
CA LYS A 422 9.16 12.14 4.76
C LYS A 422 9.98 12.27 6.05
N ASP A 423 11.29 12.08 5.98
CA ASP A 423 12.18 12.18 7.13
C ASP A 423 12.14 13.59 7.77
N LYS A 424 12.37 13.66 9.09
CA LYS A 424 12.35 14.92 9.86
C LYS A 424 13.56 15.81 9.56
N ALA A 425 14.68 15.22 9.14
CA ALA A 425 15.87 15.97 8.78
C ALA A 425 15.78 16.60 7.39
N VAL A 426 14.80 16.24 6.55
CA VAL A 426 14.62 16.82 5.21
C VAL A 426 13.89 18.17 5.29
N ASN A 427 14.53 19.22 4.78
CA ASN A 427 13.90 20.54 4.66
C ASN A 427 12.94 20.55 3.46
N ARG A 428 11.77 21.16 3.64
CA ARG A 428 10.72 21.26 2.62
C ARG A 428 10.31 22.72 2.47
N VAL A 429 10.39 23.24 1.26
CA VAL A 429 10.03 24.63 0.93
C VAL A 429 9.04 24.61 -0.23
N TYR A 430 7.92 25.31 -0.06
CA TYR A 430 6.97 25.51 -1.15
C TYR A 430 7.38 26.74 -1.97
N LEU A 431 7.66 26.55 -3.26
CA LEU A 431 8.13 27.62 -4.15
C LEU A 431 7.00 28.31 -4.93
N GLY A 432 5.76 27.82 -4.83
CA GLY A 432 4.61 28.34 -5.59
C GLY A 432 4.17 27.41 -6.72
N GLU A 433 2.98 27.66 -7.27
CA GLU A 433 2.42 27.00 -8.48
C GLU A 433 2.34 25.45 -8.50
N GLY A 434 2.49 24.78 -7.35
CA GLY A 434 2.47 23.32 -7.27
C GLY A 434 3.85 22.67 -7.18
N LEU A 435 4.89 23.48 -7.04
CA LEU A 435 6.28 23.07 -6.91
C LEU A 435 6.71 23.01 -5.43
N LEU A 436 6.98 21.80 -4.94
CA LEU A 436 7.70 21.59 -3.67
C LEU A 436 9.17 21.35 -3.95
N GLN A 437 10.01 22.10 -3.24
CA GLN A 437 11.43 21.83 -3.15
C GLN A 437 11.70 21.06 -1.85
N TYR A 438 12.26 19.86 -1.99
CA TYR A 438 12.86 19.12 -0.90
C TYR A 438 14.37 19.37 -0.95
N SER A 439 15.00 19.53 0.21
CA SER A 439 16.47 19.67 0.29
C SER A 439 17.02 19.03 1.56
N VAL A 440 18.17 18.39 1.43
CA VAL A 440 18.92 17.85 2.58
C VAL A 440 20.41 18.12 2.38
N GLU A 441 21.06 18.60 3.44
CA GLU A 441 22.52 18.65 3.53
C GLU A 441 23.01 17.40 4.24
N ILE A 442 23.87 16.65 3.58
CA ILE A 442 24.46 15.40 4.07
C ILE A 442 25.95 15.67 4.28
N ASN A 443 26.38 15.68 5.54
CA ASN A 443 27.79 15.68 5.90
C ASN A 443 28.17 14.26 6.33
N TYR A 444 29.11 13.64 5.63
CA TYR A 444 29.49 12.25 5.85
C TYR A 444 30.96 12.15 6.27
N THR A 445 31.23 11.33 7.29
CA THR A 445 32.56 11.09 7.83
C THR A 445 33.00 9.68 7.51
N LEU A 446 34.17 9.58 6.87
CA LEU A 446 34.81 8.35 6.45
C LEU A 446 36.06 8.09 7.29
N ASN A 447 36.43 6.83 7.43
CA ASN A 447 37.60 6.36 8.17
C ASN A 447 38.43 5.41 7.29
N ILE A 448 39.76 5.50 7.38
CA ILE A 448 40.66 4.49 6.83
C ILE A 448 40.88 3.39 7.86
N ILE A 449 40.44 2.17 7.54
CA ILE A 449 40.51 1.01 8.42
C ILE A 449 42.00 0.71 8.72
N GLY A 450 42.32 0.51 10.00
CA GLY A 450 43.68 0.20 10.46
C GLY A 450 44.57 1.42 10.76
N GLN A 451 44.33 2.58 10.11
CA GLN A 451 45.04 3.83 10.40
C GLN A 451 44.25 4.73 11.38
N ASN A 452 42.93 4.58 11.44
CA ASN A 452 42.00 5.36 12.28
C ASN A 452 41.99 6.87 11.96
N ASP A 453 42.50 7.23 10.77
CA ASP A 453 42.43 8.58 10.22
C ASP A 453 41.06 8.82 9.59
N THR A 454 40.45 9.95 9.94
CA THR A 454 39.11 10.31 9.47
C THR A 454 39.14 11.54 8.57
N PHE A 455 38.20 11.57 7.63
CA PHE A 455 37.98 12.71 6.75
C PHE A 455 36.50 12.86 6.46
N PHE A 456 36.08 14.07 6.11
CA PHE A 456 34.67 14.37 5.88
C PHE A 456 34.45 15.26 4.67
N ASN A 457 33.26 15.15 4.10
CA ASN A 457 32.80 16.04 3.04
C ASN A 457 31.29 16.24 3.16
N ARG A 458 30.79 17.31 2.51
CA ARG A 458 29.39 17.71 2.53
C ARG A 458 28.82 17.75 1.12
N VAL A 459 27.57 17.33 0.99
CA VAL A 459 26.78 17.43 -0.23
C VAL A 459 25.39 17.96 0.10
N SER A 460 24.87 18.84 -0.75
CA SER A 460 23.49 19.32 -0.67
C SER A 460 22.75 18.82 -1.91
N VAL A 461 21.67 18.08 -1.71
CA VAL A 461 20.82 17.58 -2.79
C VAL A 461 19.44 18.20 -2.71
N VAL A 462 18.87 18.49 -3.88
CA VAL A 462 17.62 19.23 -4.01
C VAL A 462 16.74 18.54 -5.04
N ALA A 463 15.52 18.21 -4.65
CA ALA A 463 14.55 17.57 -5.53
C ALA A 463 13.27 18.39 -5.63
N HIS A 464 12.80 18.55 -6.86
CA HIS A 464 11.60 19.32 -7.18
C HIS A 464 10.49 18.37 -7.58
N VAL A 465 9.38 18.39 -6.83
CA VAL A 465 8.20 17.57 -7.11
C VAL A 465 7.06 18.47 -7.57
N ASN A 466 6.64 18.29 -8.82
CA ASN A 466 5.47 18.93 -9.42
C ASN A 466 4.21 18.09 -9.15
N ASP A 467 3.83 17.98 -7.88
CA ASP A 467 2.56 17.36 -7.46
C ASP A 467 2.02 17.98 -6.15
N ALA A 468 2.53 19.16 -5.81
CA ALA A 468 2.21 19.85 -4.58
C ALA A 468 1.05 20.82 -4.75
N PHE A 469 -0.05 20.37 -5.32
CA PHE A 469 -1.24 21.20 -5.31
C PHE A 469 -1.91 21.09 -3.94
N PRO A 470 -2.41 22.20 -3.38
CA PRO A 470 -3.26 22.12 -2.21
C PRO A 470 -4.38 21.12 -2.53
N PRO A 471 -4.70 20.19 -1.62
CA PRO A 471 -5.80 19.28 -1.82
C PRO A 471 -7.04 20.10 -2.20
N ALA A 472 -7.73 19.67 -3.26
CA ALA A 472 -8.89 20.40 -3.74
C ALA A 472 -9.96 20.37 -2.65
N VAL A 473 -10.15 21.50 -1.98
CA VAL A 473 -11.26 21.66 -1.06
C VAL A 473 -12.51 21.77 -1.90
N THR A 474 -13.33 20.73 -1.82
CA THR A 474 -14.70 20.78 -2.33
C THR A 474 -15.59 21.28 -1.23
N ALA A 475 -16.62 22.01 -1.60
CA ALA A 475 -17.63 22.39 -0.65
C ALA A 475 -19.00 22.18 -1.27
N PHE A 476 -19.94 21.79 -0.43
CA PHE A 476 -21.32 21.66 -0.83
C PHE A 476 -22.18 22.22 0.29
N CYS A 477 -23.17 23.01 -0.12
CA CYS A 477 -24.20 23.47 0.77
C CYS A 477 -25.19 22.31 0.96
N THR A 478 -25.35 21.84 2.19
CA THR A 478 -26.49 21.00 2.55
C THR A 478 -27.63 21.88 3.03
N ALA A 479 -28.81 21.33 3.29
CA ALA A 479 -29.95 22.10 3.78
C ALA A 479 -29.73 22.76 5.17
N GLN A 480 -28.73 22.31 5.95
CA GLN A 480 -28.54 22.72 7.36
C GLN A 480 -27.09 23.05 7.72
N SER A 481 -26.13 22.72 6.84
CA SER A 481 -24.72 22.92 7.09
C SER A 481 -23.98 23.22 5.80
N ILE A 482 -22.80 23.83 5.96
CA ILE A 482 -21.81 23.90 4.90
C ILE A 482 -20.80 22.81 5.19
N ILE A 483 -20.67 21.87 4.27
CA ILE A 483 -19.70 20.80 4.39
C ILE A 483 -18.54 21.12 3.46
N PHE A 484 -17.39 21.36 4.07
CA PHE A 484 -16.12 21.43 3.38
C PHE A 484 -15.49 20.06 3.45
N ARG A 485 -15.20 19.48 2.29
CA ARG A 485 -14.54 18.20 2.19
C ARG A 485 -13.23 18.37 1.46
N MET A 486 -12.18 17.92 2.12
CA MET A 486 -10.83 17.87 1.60
C MET A 486 -10.38 16.41 1.63
N GLU A 487 -10.08 15.84 0.48
CA GLU A 487 -9.45 14.51 0.46
C GLU A 487 -8.00 14.64 0.93
N HIS A 488 -7.55 13.68 1.74
CA HIS A 488 -6.16 13.62 2.16
C HIS A 488 -5.30 13.34 0.93
N SER A 489 -4.65 14.39 0.42
CA SER A 489 -3.59 14.21 -0.57
C SER A 489 -2.37 13.62 0.11
N ARG A 490 -1.47 12.99 -0.68
CA ARG A 490 -0.17 12.47 -0.20
C ARG A 490 0.68 13.55 0.51
N HIS A 491 0.33 14.82 0.30
CA HIS A 491 0.98 16.02 0.77
C HIS A 491 0.14 16.83 1.79
N ALA A 492 -0.91 16.24 2.40
CA ALA A 492 -1.84 16.95 3.29
C ALA A 492 -1.14 17.72 4.45
N GLY A 493 0.00 17.24 4.95
CA GLY A 493 0.76 17.90 6.03
C GLY A 493 1.48 19.20 5.65
N LEU A 494 1.45 19.62 4.38
CA LEU A 494 2.05 20.88 3.91
C LEU A 494 1.06 22.04 3.87
N TRP A 495 -0.22 21.76 4.06
CA TRP A 495 -1.30 22.72 3.93
C TRP A 495 -1.99 22.85 5.27
N GLU A 496 -1.89 24.03 5.87
CA GLU A 496 -2.72 24.35 7.01
C GLU A 496 -4.09 24.78 6.50
N VAL A 497 -5.12 24.00 6.84
CA VAL A 497 -6.49 24.41 6.56
C VAL A 497 -6.81 25.54 7.53
N CYS A 498 -7.24 26.68 7.01
CA CYS A 498 -7.58 27.84 7.83
C CYS A 498 -9.04 28.24 7.63
N VAL A 499 -9.66 28.76 8.68
CA VAL A 499 -10.92 29.49 8.61
C VAL A 499 -10.59 30.98 8.73
N GLY A 500 -10.65 31.70 7.60
CA GLY A 500 -10.15 33.07 7.52
C GLY A 500 -8.62 33.12 7.67
N HIS A 501 -8.13 33.84 8.68
CA HIS A 501 -6.70 33.92 9.02
C HIS A 501 -6.29 32.98 10.17
N GLN A 502 -7.21 32.15 10.69
CA GLN A 502 -6.96 31.26 11.83
C GLN A 502 -6.86 29.80 11.38
N ALA A 503 -5.83 29.10 11.86
CA ALA A 503 -5.63 27.68 11.63
C ALA A 503 -6.78 26.82 12.18
N LEU A 504 -7.30 25.90 11.36
CA LEU A 504 -8.37 24.97 11.72
C LEU A 504 -7.83 23.88 12.66
N THR A 505 -7.88 24.15 13.96
CA THR A 505 -7.55 23.18 15.01
C THR A 505 -8.82 22.54 15.58
N TYR A 506 -8.68 21.40 16.27
CA TYR A 506 -9.80 20.77 16.99
C TYR A 506 -10.36 21.72 18.07
N ASP A 507 -9.49 22.49 18.72
CA ASP A 507 -9.90 23.51 19.69
C ASP A 507 -10.63 24.68 19.05
N LEU A 508 -10.15 25.20 17.90
CA LEU A 508 -10.87 26.22 17.16
C LEU A 508 -12.23 25.70 16.69
N SER A 509 -12.27 24.46 16.20
CA SER A 509 -13.51 23.79 15.75
C SER A 509 -14.51 23.68 16.90
N ARG A 510 -14.06 23.19 18.07
CA ARG A 510 -14.88 23.11 19.28
C ARG A 510 -15.35 24.49 19.76
N LEU A 511 -14.47 25.48 19.77
CA LEU A 511 -14.76 26.85 20.21
C LEU A 511 -15.74 27.56 19.27
N ARG A 512 -15.67 27.26 17.97
CA ARG A 512 -16.57 27.82 16.94
C ARG A 512 -17.80 26.94 16.66
N GLY A 513 -17.93 25.79 17.33
CA GLY A 513 -19.06 24.86 17.17
C GLY A 513 -19.07 24.09 15.85
N TYR A 514 -17.92 23.97 15.18
CA TYR A 514 -17.76 23.18 13.96
C TYR A 514 -17.57 21.71 14.30
N ILE A 515 -18.16 20.83 13.48
CA ILE A 515 -17.90 19.39 13.56
C ILE A 515 -16.75 19.08 12.59
N LEU A 516 -15.57 18.86 13.16
CA LEU A 516 -14.40 18.41 12.42
C LEU A 516 -14.33 16.89 12.50
N MET A 517 -14.54 16.23 11.36
CA MET A 517 -14.32 14.79 11.19
C MET A 517 -13.05 14.59 10.37
N ASN A 518 -12.10 13.86 10.93
CA ASN A 518 -10.84 13.58 10.25
C ASN A 518 -10.61 12.07 10.21
N ASP A 519 -10.78 11.46 9.04
CA ASP A 519 -10.51 10.04 8.82
C ASP A 519 -9.21 9.85 8.01
N SER A 520 -8.84 8.61 7.67
CA SER A 520 -7.58 8.33 6.96
C SER A 520 -7.56 8.79 5.49
N HIS A 521 -8.70 9.12 4.90
CA HIS A 521 -8.86 9.40 3.47
C HIS A 521 -9.39 10.81 3.19
N SER A 522 -10.12 11.42 4.13
CA SER A 522 -10.63 12.78 4.01
C SER A 522 -10.79 13.49 5.36
N MET A 523 -10.62 14.80 5.30
CA MET A 523 -10.99 15.73 6.36
C MET A 523 -12.27 16.44 5.94
N THR A 524 -13.27 16.36 6.80
CA THR A 524 -14.58 16.98 6.60
C THR A 524 -14.81 17.97 7.73
N LEU A 525 -14.95 19.24 7.37
CA LEU A 525 -15.40 20.28 8.29
C LEU A 525 -16.85 20.58 8.00
N GLU A 526 -17.71 20.22 8.93
CA GLU A 526 -19.12 20.56 8.90
C GLU A 526 -19.37 21.78 9.78
N VAL A 527 -19.72 22.87 9.11
CA VAL A 527 -20.10 24.14 9.74
C VAL A 527 -21.64 24.19 9.72
N GLY A 528 -22.30 23.80 10.81
CA GLY A 528 -23.77 23.84 10.86
C GLY A 528 -24.48 22.98 11.90
N ASP A 529 -23.94 21.82 12.28
CA ASP A 529 -24.79 20.80 12.90
C ASP A 529 -25.05 21.02 14.41
N GLY A 530 -24.21 21.82 15.08
CA GLY A 530 -24.35 22.15 16.52
C GLY A 530 -24.61 23.64 16.80
N TYR A 531 -23.89 24.55 16.16
CA TYR A 531 -24.00 25.98 16.42
C TYR A 531 -23.61 26.76 15.16
N VAL A 532 -24.53 27.54 14.60
CA VAL A 532 -24.17 28.68 13.76
C VAL A 532 -25.03 29.86 14.18
N ILE A 533 -24.50 30.62 15.14
CA ILE A 533 -24.73 32.05 15.23
C ILE A 533 -23.79 32.66 14.17
N TYR A 534 -24.35 33.27 13.13
CA TYR A 534 -23.63 34.35 12.45
C TYR A 534 -24.09 35.65 13.12
N GLU A 535 -23.23 36.23 13.96
CA GLU A 535 -23.19 37.69 14.11
C GLU A 535 -22.54 38.22 12.84
N ASN A 536 -23.36 38.59 11.86
CA ASN A 536 -23.00 39.66 10.93
C ASN A 536 -24.24 40.53 10.82
N GLU A 537 -24.06 41.84 11.00
CA GLU A 537 -25.09 42.86 10.83
C GLU A 537 -25.89 42.58 9.55
N VAL A 538 -27.19 42.32 9.70
CA VAL A 538 -28.11 42.32 8.57
C VAL A 538 -28.38 43.78 8.22
N VAL A 539 -27.54 44.35 7.36
CA VAL A 539 -27.91 45.57 6.64
C VAL A 539 -28.95 45.17 5.61
N PHE A 540 -30.19 45.57 5.86
CA PHE A 540 -31.30 45.40 4.95
C PHE A 540 -31.21 46.48 3.87
N ASP A 541 -30.77 46.13 2.66
CA ASP A 541 -31.06 46.97 1.50
C ASP A 541 -32.22 46.34 0.72
N GLY A 542 -33.30 47.11 0.61
CA GLY A 542 -34.65 46.65 0.28
C GLY A 542 -34.89 46.38 -1.20
N GLY A 543 -34.04 45.55 -1.82
CA GLY A 543 -34.23 45.06 -3.19
C GLY A 543 -34.46 43.56 -3.19
N ALA A 544 -35.55 43.11 -3.82
CA ALA A 544 -35.86 41.70 -4.02
C ALA A 544 -34.67 40.95 -4.65
N VAL A 545 -34.00 40.09 -3.88
CA VAL A 545 -32.95 39.20 -4.39
C VAL A 545 -33.63 37.95 -4.92
N THR A 546 -33.83 37.92 -6.24
CA THR A 546 -34.10 36.72 -7.04
C THR A 546 -33.06 35.63 -6.76
N ASP A 547 -33.47 34.36 -6.78
CA ASP A 547 -32.63 33.14 -6.75
C ASP A 547 -31.18 33.42 -7.19
N GLN A 548 -30.30 33.70 -6.23
CA GLN A 548 -28.86 33.64 -6.48
C GLN A 548 -28.46 32.19 -6.25
N GLU A 549 -27.99 31.53 -7.30
CA GLU A 549 -27.42 30.19 -7.20
C GLU A 549 -26.30 30.19 -6.14
N THR A 550 -26.23 29.14 -5.32
CA THR A 550 -25.18 28.96 -4.32
C THR A 550 -23.83 29.10 -5.01
N THR A 551 -23.19 30.25 -4.81
CA THR A 551 -22.03 30.60 -5.61
C THR A 551 -20.81 30.05 -4.91
N ILE A 552 -20.30 28.94 -5.42
CA ILE A 552 -18.97 28.46 -5.08
C ILE A 552 -18.01 29.22 -5.98
N THR A 553 -17.51 30.33 -5.46
CA THR A 553 -16.50 31.12 -6.16
C THR A 553 -15.12 30.63 -5.76
N ARG A 554 -14.35 30.24 -6.78
CA ARG A 554 -12.94 29.91 -6.62
C ARG A 554 -12.14 31.13 -7.06
N GLU A 555 -11.92 32.05 -6.12
CA GLU A 555 -11.14 33.27 -6.37
C GLU A 555 -9.68 32.95 -6.73
N SER A 556 -9.15 31.84 -6.20
CA SER A 556 -7.85 31.28 -6.58
C SER A 556 -7.82 29.76 -6.35
N LYS A 557 -6.73 29.08 -6.75
CA LYS A 557 -6.53 27.65 -6.40
C LYS A 557 -6.57 27.40 -4.89
N PHE A 558 -6.34 28.42 -4.06
CA PHE A 558 -6.15 28.37 -2.61
C PHE A 558 -7.28 28.99 -1.79
N ARG A 559 -8.18 29.76 -2.41
CA ARG A 559 -9.30 30.43 -1.72
C ARG A 559 -10.63 30.00 -2.33
N LEU A 560 -11.37 29.23 -1.54
CA LEU A 560 -12.74 28.85 -1.84
C LEU A 560 -13.68 29.73 -1.01
N THR A 561 -14.52 30.51 -1.69
CA THR A 561 -15.58 31.27 -1.03
C THR A 561 -16.92 30.66 -1.42
N VAL A 562 -17.55 30.06 -0.42
CA VAL A 562 -18.84 29.39 -0.56
C VAL A 562 -19.90 30.32 0.00
N ARG A 563 -20.71 30.89 -0.90
CA ARG A 563 -21.91 31.62 -0.52
C ARG A 563 -23.10 30.70 -0.72
N CYS A 564 -23.50 30.06 0.36
CA CYS A 564 -24.75 29.31 0.37
C CYS A 564 -25.91 30.29 0.56
N PHE A 565 -26.67 30.53 -0.51
CA PHE A 565 -27.95 31.21 -0.42
C PHE A 565 -28.97 30.20 0.07
N TYR A 566 -29.20 30.22 1.38
CA TYR A 566 -30.35 29.52 1.94
C TYR A 566 -31.57 30.40 1.72
N PRO A 567 -32.64 29.89 1.11
CA PRO A 567 -33.91 30.59 1.10
C PRO A 567 -34.23 31.02 2.53
N LEU A 568 -34.63 32.27 2.75
CA LEU A 568 -34.96 32.78 4.10
C LEU A 568 -36.00 31.90 4.82
N ASP A 569 -36.80 31.15 4.05
CA ASP A 569 -37.72 30.12 4.50
C ASP A 569 -37.04 28.94 5.22
N SER A 570 -35.78 28.62 4.89
CA SER A 570 -35.00 27.50 5.45
C SER A 570 -34.34 27.82 6.80
N VAL A 571 -33.93 29.07 7.05
CA VAL A 571 -33.38 29.49 8.35
C VAL A 571 -34.47 29.54 9.43
N GLN A 572 -35.70 29.92 9.05
CA GLN A 572 -36.85 29.86 9.94
C GLN A 572 -37.25 28.43 10.34
N GLN A 573 -36.96 27.44 9.48
CA GLN A 573 -37.23 26.02 9.72
C GLN A 573 -36.27 25.39 10.76
N VAL A 574 -34.98 25.73 10.71
CA VAL A 574 -33.98 25.29 11.71
C VAL A 574 -34.26 25.91 13.09
N PHE A 575 -34.71 27.17 13.11
CA PHE A 575 -35.15 27.83 14.35
C PHE A 575 -36.32 27.07 14.99
N THR A 576 -37.31 26.63 14.19
CA THR A 576 -38.46 25.87 14.71
C THR A 576 -38.17 24.45 15.17
N SER A 577 -37.18 23.76 14.60
CA SER A 577 -36.84 22.39 15.02
C SER A 577 -36.10 22.35 16.35
N ARG A 578 -35.24 23.34 16.64
CA ARG A 578 -34.49 23.44 17.91
C ARG A 578 -35.29 24.10 19.04
N LEU A 579 -36.41 24.75 18.72
CA LEU A 579 -37.31 25.38 19.69
C LEU A 579 -37.84 24.41 20.76
N PHE A 580 -37.88 23.10 20.47
CA PHE A 580 -38.40 22.06 21.35
C PHE A 580 -37.36 21.44 22.30
N GLU A 581 -36.08 21.81 22.16
CA GLU A 581 -35.02 21.40 23.09
C GLU A 581 -34.88 22.41 24.24
N ASP A 582 -35.41 23.63 24.09
CA ASP A 582 -35.49 24.63 25.15
C ASP A 582 -36.62 24.24 26.13
N PRO A 583 -36.33 24.11 27.45
CA PRO A 583 -37.33 23.73 28.45
C PRO A 583 -38.54 24.67 28.51
N SER A 584 -38.41 25.89 27.99
CA SER A 584 -39.48 26.89 27.88
C SER A 584 -40.61 26.45 26.93
N PHE A 585 -40.38 25.48 26.03
CA PHE A 585 -41.36 25.01 25.04
C PHE A 585 -41.82 23.57 25.26
N ALA A 586 -41.51 22.96 26.41
CA ALA A 586 -41.91 21.60 26.76
C ALA A 586 -43.43 21.33 26.66
N ASN A 587 -44.25 22.38 26.65
CA ASN A 587 -45.71 22.31 26.50
C ASN A 587 -46.18 22.04 25.05
N PHE A 588 -45.28 22.08 24.06
CA PHE A 588 -45.61 21.86 22.65
C PHE A 588 -44.85 20.64 22.12
N ARG A 589 -45.50 19.80 21.29
CA ARG A 589 -44.89 18.57 20.73
C ARG A 589 -44.46 18.71 19.28
N SER A 590 -44.92 19.76 18.58
CA SER A 590 -44.52 20.03 17.21
C SER A 590 -44.68 21.50 16.84
N ALA A 591 -43.90 21.98 15.87
CA ALA A 591 -43.98 23.35 15.36
C ALA A 591 -45.39 23.71 14.89
N LYS A 592 -46.14 22.75 14.33
CA LYS A 592 -47.52 22.95 13.87
C LYS A 592 -48.51 23.23 15.00
N GLU A 593 -48.24 22.79 16.22
CA GLU A 593 -49.09 23.08 17.39
C GLU A 593 -48.96 24.52 17.84
N ILE A 594 -47.78 25.13 17.70
CA ILE A 594 -47.55 26.54 18.04
C ILE A 594 -48.47 27.44 17.20
N LEU A 595 -48.66 27.13 15.91
CA LEU A 595 -49.59 27.87 15.03
C LEU A 595 -51.07 27.70 15.41
N ARG A 596 -51.41 26.70 16.24
CA ARG A 596 -52.79 26.46 16.69
C ARG A 596 -53.11 27.19 18.00
N VAL A 597 -52.11 27.79 18.64
CA VAL A 597 -52.23 28.49 19.93
C VAL A 597 -52.07 30.00 19.71
N SER A 598 -52.78 30.81 20.50
CA SER A 598 -52.77 32.27 20.34
C SER A 598 -51.44 32.87 20.81
N GLY A 599 -51.02 34.01 20.25
CA GLY A 599 -49.77 34.68 20.64
C GLY A 599 -49.66 34.96 22.15
N PRO A 600 -50.69 35.51 22.81
CA PRO A 600 -50.69 35.68 24.28
C PRO A 600 -50.54 34.37 25.06
N ASP A 601 -51.12 33.27 24.58
CA ASP A 601 -51.00 31.96 25.22
C ASP A 601 -49.59 31.39 25.04
N VAL A 602 -48.99 31.53 23.87
CA VAL A 602 -47.59 31.17 23.63
C VAL A 602 -46.68 32.00 24.53
N GLN A 603 -46.92 33.31 24.65
CA GLN A 603 -46.19 34.17 25.58
C GLN A 603 -46.30 33.69 27.04
N ARG A 604 -47.49 33.30 27.49
CA ARG A 604 -47.70 32.78 28.85
C ARG A 604 -47.01 31.44 29.09
N LEU A 605 -47.09 30.54 28.10
CA LEU A 605 -46.56 29.17 28.20
C LEU A 605 -45.03 29.11 28.08
N THR A 606 -44.42 30.08 27.40
CA THR A 606 -42.99 30.09 27.05
C THR A 606 -42.20 31.21 27.71
N ARG A 607 -42.88 32.18 28.34
CA ARG A 607 -42.33 33.38 28.95
C ARG A 607 -41.56 34.30 28.00
N LEU A 608 -41.71 34.12 26.68
CA LEU A 608 -41.14 34.99 25.67
C LEU A 608 -41.76 36.40 25.68
N SER A 609 -41.04 37.38 25.14
CA SER A 609 -41.61 38.72 24.92
C SER A 609 -42.67 38.67 23.80
N LYS A 610 -43.59 39.64 23.79
CA LYS A 610 -44.63 39.75 22.75
C LYS A 610 -44.03 39.81 21.34
N THR A 611 -42.92 40.53 21.20
CA THR A 611 -42.18 40.67 19.94
C THR A 611 -41.53 39.36 19.50
N ASP A 612 -40.99 38.59 20.44
CA ASP A 612 -40.39 37.29 20.13
C ASP A 612 -41.44 36.26 19.78
N VAL A 613 -42.62 36.30 20.41
CA VAL A 613 -43.74 35.43 20.02
C VAL A 613 -44.27 35.76 18.62
N GLN A 614 -44.36 37.04 18.25
CA GLN A 614 -44.75 37.42 16.88
C GLN A 614 -43.73 36.94 15.83
N ARG A 615 -42.44 37.05 16.15
CA ARG A 615 -41.37 36.53 15.30
C ARG A 615 -41.41 35.00 15.21
N LEU A 616 -41.64 34.33 16.34
CA LEU A 616 -41.81 32.89 16.42
C LEU A 616 -42.96 32.40 15.55
N HIS A 617 -44.14 33.01 15.67
CA HIS A 617 -45.30 32.64 14.85
C HIS A 617 -45.02 32.81 13.36
N SER A 618 -44.34 33.89 12.98
CA SER A 618 -43.99 34.16 11.58
C SER A 618 -42.99 33.12 11.05
N ALA A 619 -41.97 32.79 11.85
CA ALA A 619 -40.98 31.77 11.51
C ALA A 619 -41.60 30.37 11.39
N VAL A 620 -42.44 29.99 12.35
CA VAL A 620 -43.16 28.71 12.33
C VAL A 620 -44.11 28.63 11.13
N ALA A 621 -44.79 29.72 10.79
CA ALA A 621 -45.71 29.75 9.65
C ALA A 621 -44.99 29.51 8.32
N ALA A 622 -43.82 30.13 8.12
CA ALA A 622 -42.99 29.92 6.95
C ALA A 622 -42.39 28.51 6.91
N ALA A 623 -41.84 28.05 8.04
CA ALA A 623 -41.26 26.72 8.19
C ALA A 623 -42.23 25.57 7.88
N VAL A 624 -43.51 25.71 8.26
CA VAL A 624 -44.53 24.68 8.04
C VAL A 624 -45.17 24.78 6.64
N ARG A 625 -45.09 25.94 5.98
CA ARG A 625 -45.72 26.18 4.67
C ARG A 625 -44.79 25.72 3.54
N LYS A 626 -45.10 24.55 2.95
CA LYS A 626 -44.33 23.97 1.82
C LYS A 626 -44.54 24.64 0.46
N SER A 627 -45.58 25.45 0.29
CA SER A 627 -45.91 26.09 -1.00
C SER A 627 -46.60 27.42 -0.78
N SER A 628 -46.33 28.38 -1.67
CA SER A 628 -47.05 29.66 -1.71
C SER A 628 -48.55 29.42 -1.92
N PRO A 629 -49.45 30.23 -1.32
CA PRO A 629 -50.87 30.17 -1.62
C PRO A 629 -51.10 30.35 -3.13
N VAL A 630 -51.66 29.33 -3.77
CA VAL A 630 -51.99 29.38 -5.20
C VAL A 630 -53.42 29.85 -5.34
N THR A 631 -53.66 30.78 -6.25
CA THR A 631 -55.03 31.24 -6.54
C THR A 631 -55.82 30.14 -7.26
N ALA A 632 -57.14 30.13 -7.10
CA ALA A 632 -58.00 29.20 -7.82
C ALA A 632 -57.83 29.33 -9.36
N LEU A 633 -57.52 30.53 -9.85
CA LEU A 633 -57.27 30.80 -11.27
C LEU A 633 -56.00 30.11 -11.78
N GLN A 634 -54.88 30.25 -11.05
CA GLN A 634 -53.61 29.59 -11.37
C GLN A 634 -53.71 28.06 -11.33
N LEU A 635 -54.52 27.51 -10.41
CA LEU A 635 -54.81 26.08 -10.37
C LEU A 635 -55.57 25.60 -11.62
N ILE A 636 -56.55 26.37 -12.10
CA ILE A 636 -57.34 26.03 -13.29
C ILE A 636 -56.53 26.18 -14.58
N GLN A 637 -55.64 27.18 -14.65
CA GLN A 637 -54.78 27.43 -15.80
C GLN A 637 -53.62 26.44 -15.93
N GLY A 638 -53.45 25.53 -14.95
CA GLY A 638 -52.36 24.55 -14.95
C GLY A 638 -50.99 25.17 -14.68
N GLU A 639 -50.94 26.41 -14.20
CA GLU A 639 -49.72 27.15 -13.88
C GLU A 639 -49.09 26.73 -12.53
N CYS A 640 -49.68 25.73 -11.87
CA CYS A 640 -49.17 25.16 -10.63
C CYS A 640 -48.40 23.85 -10.90
N PRO A 641 -47.06 23.82 -10.77
CA PRO A 641 -46.25 22.64 -11.09
C PRO A 641 -46.49 21.43 -10.15
N VAL A 642 -47.18 21.62 -9.02
CA VAL A 642 -47.41 20.56 -8.00
C VAL A 642 -48.63 19.69 -8.31
N LEU A 643 -49.53 20.17 -9.16
CA LEU A 643 -50.76 19.46 -9.55
C LEU A 643 -50.73 19.28 -11.07
N GLU A 644 -50.09 18.20 -11.54
CA GLU A 644 -50.13 17.85 -12.96
C GLU A 644 -51.59 17.77 -13.46
N PRO A 645 -51.87 18.15 -14.71
CA PRO A 645 -53.17 17.97 -15.34
C PRO A 645 -53.66 16.55 -15.08
N GLY A 646 -54.80 16.44 -14.40
CA GLY A 646 -55.20 15.24 -13.66
C GLY A 646 -55.38 14.00 -14.52
N HIS A 647 -54.27 13.30 -14.79
CA HIS A 647 -54.26 11.98 -15.39
C HIS A 647 -55.16 11.07 -14.56
N ARG A 648 -55.98 10.25 -15.21
CA ARG A 648 -56.95 9.37 -14.54
C ARG A 648 -56.71 7.94 -14.99
N LEU A 649 -56.95 7.00 -14.09
CA LEU A 649 -56.89 5.58 -14.43
C LEU A 649 -58.21 5.18 -15.09
N SER A 650 -58.14 4.84 -16.38
CA SER A 650 -59.29 4.39 -17.15
C SER A 650 -59.91 3.12 -16.54
N LEU A 651 -61.24 3.04 -16.61
CA LEU A 651 -62.04 1.87 -16.29
C LEU A 651 -62.03 0.84 -17.43
N ALA A 652 -61.24 1.06 -18.49
CA ALA A 652 -61.16 0.24 -19.70
C ALA A 652 -62.49 0.09 -20.46
N CYS A 653 -63.41 1.05 -20.28
CA CYS A 653 -64.67 1.11 -21.02
C CYS A 653 -65.06 2.57 -21.26
N PRO A 654 -65.21 3.03 -22.52
CA PRO A 654 -65.49 4.43 -22.84
C PRO A 654 -66.74 5.00 -22.16
N ILE A 655 -67.80 4.21 -22.01
CA ILE A 655 -69.05 4.64 -21.35
C ILE A 655 -68.82 4.86 -19.85
N LEU A 656 -68.09 3.94 -19.20
CA LEU A 656 -67.78 4.05 -17.78
C LEU A 656 -66.79 5.20 -17.52
N ASP A 657 -65.81 5.38 -18.41
CA ASP A 657 -64.89 6.51 -18.37
C ASP A 657 -65.62 7.83 -18.61
N GLY A 658 -66.63 7.86 -19.48
CA GLY A 658 -67.53 9.00 -19.66
C GLY A 658 -68.26 9.37 -18.37
N LEU A 659 -68.82 8.38 -17.65
CA LEU A 659 -69.44 8.59 -16.33
C LEU A 659 -68.45 9.22 -15.34
N MET A 660 -67.19 8.81 -15.37
CA MET A 660 -66.13 9.26 -14.45
C MET A 660 -65.31 10.45 -14.96
N ARG A 661 -65.68 11.06 -16.10
CA ARG A 661 -64.90 12.11 -16.80
C ARG A 661 -63.42 11.74 -16.98
N GLY A 662 -63.17 10.54 -17.51
CA GLY A 662 -61.84 10.03 -17.86
C GLY A 662 -61.28 8.95 -16.93
N GLY A 663 -62.02 8.56 -15.88
CA GLY A 663 -61.66 7.44 -15.00
C GLY A 663 -61.34 7.84 -13.56
N LEU A 664 -60.68 6.94 -12.83
CA LEU A 664 -60.41 7.10 -11.41
C LEU A 664 -59.32 8.14 -11.11
N PRO A 665 -59.50 9.00 -10.10
CA PRO A 665 -58.47 9.93 -9.68
C PRO A 665 -57.26 9.18 -9.09
N LEU A 666 -56.04 9.68 -9.36
CA LEU A 666 -54.80 9.05 -8.87
C LEU A 666 -54.51 9.28 -7.40
N ARG A 667 -55.10 10.32 -6.82
CA ARG A 667 -54.96 10.64 -5.39
C ARG A 667 -56.32 10.52 -4.75
N GLY A 668 -56.37 9.90 -3.57
CA GLY A 668 -57.59 9.69 -2.80
C GLY A 668 -58.06 8.23 -2.84
N ILE A 669 -59.02 7.94 -1.95
CA ILE A 669 -59.61 6.61 -1.82
C ILE A 669 -60.90 6.58 -2.64
N THR A 670 -60.99 5.61 -3.54
CA THR A 670 -62.22 5.27 -4.27
C THR A 670 -62.87 4.06 -3.60
N GLU A 671 -64.09 4.23 -3.13
CA GLU A 671 -64.90 3.15 -2.59
C GLU A 671 -65.85 2.59 -3.64
N LEU A 672 -65.83 1.26 -3.80
CA LEU A 672 -66.81 0.53 -4.60
C LEU A 672 -67.71 -0.28 -3.67
N ALA A 673 -68.91 0.23 -3.43
CA ALA A 673 -69.93 -0.39 -2.59
C ALA A 673 -70.96 -1.14 -3.44
N GLY A 674 -71.59 -2.17 -2.86
CA GLY A 674 -72.68 -2.89 -3.51
C GLY A 674 -73.00 -4.23 -2.85
N GLU A 675 -74.17 -4.77 -3.18
CA GLU A 675 -74.64 -6.07 -2.69
C GLU A 675 -73.75 -7.23 -3.16
N SER A 676 -73.93 -8.40 -2.55
CA SER A 676 -73.29 -9.62 -3.03
C SER A 676 -73.68 -9.90 -4.50
N ALA A 677 -72.77 -10.47 -5.27
CA ALA A 677 -72.92 -10.73 -6.71
C ALA A 677 -73.19 -9.49 -7.61
N ALA A 678 -73.06 -8.27 -7.09
CA ALA A 678 -73.20 -7.04 -7.89
C ALA A 678 -72.11 -6.88 -8.96
N GLY A 679 -70.95 -7.52 -8.81
CA GLY A 679 -69.84 -7.45 -9.80
C GLY A 679 -68.63 -6.62 -9.34
N LYS A 680 -68.50 -6.35 -8.04
CA LYS A 680 -67.41 -5.51 -7.48
C LYS A 680 -66.02 -6.06 -7.80
N THR A 681 -65.78 -7.34 -7.51
CA THR A 681 -64.51 -8.02 -7.82
C THR A 681 -64.23 -8.03 -9.33
N GLN A 682 -65.25 -8.12 -10.20
CA GLN A 682 -65.07 -8.06 -11.66
C GLN A 682 -64.50 -6.70 -12.09
N PHE A 683 -65.01 -5.63 -11.49
CA PHE A 683 -64.53 -4.28 -11.71
C PHE A 683 -63.08 -4.12 -11.23
N CYS A 684 -62.74 -4.65 -10.06
CA CYS A 684 -61.38 -4.63 -9.52
C CYS A 684 -60.38 -5.40 -10.40
N LEU A 685 -60.73 -6.59 -10.90
CA LEU A 685 -59.87 -7.35 -11.82
C LEU A 685 -59.63 -6.62 -13.15
N GLN A 686 -60.65 -5.92 -13.66
CA GLN A 686 -60.51 -5.09 -14.86
C GLN A 686 -59.53 -3.94 -14.66
N LEU A 687 -59.56 -3.30 -13.48
CA LEU A 687 -58.60 -2.25 -13.12
C LEU A 687 -57.16 -2.77 -13.02
N CYS A 688 -56.96 -4.00 -12.53
CA CYS A 688 -55.64 -4.64 -12.49
C CYS A 688 -54.99 -4.78 -13.86
N LEU A 689 -55.79 -4.92 -14.91
CA LEU A 689 -55.30 -4.96 -16.30
C LEU A 689 -55.15 -3.54 -16.85
N SER A 690 -56.11 -2.66 -16.56
CA SER A 690 -56.13 -1.28 -17.07
C SER A 690 -54.89 -0.47 -16.65
N VAL A 691 -54.43 -0.61 -15.40
CA VAL A 691 -53.26 0.12 -14.88
C VAL A 691 -51.96 -0.18 -15.62
N GLN A 692 -51.86 -1.34 -16.25
CA GLN A 692 -50.63 -1.81 -16.90
C GLN A 692 -50.45 -1.21 -18.31
N TYR A 693 -51.48 -0.62 -18.90
CA TYR A 693 -51.36 0.08 -20.18
C TYR A 693 -50.54 1.37 -20.06
N PRO A 694 -49.94 1.86 -21.17
CA PRO A 694 -49.29 3.17 -21.21
C PRO A 694 -50.22 4.31 -20.78
N ARG A 695 -49.62 5.43 -20.36
CA ARG A 695 -50.38 6.62 -19.94
C ARG A 695 -51.22 7.17 -21.09
N GLU A 696 -50.70 7.21 -22.32
CA GLU A 696 -51.51 7.64 -23.48
C GLU A 696 -52.76 6.78 -23.74
N ASN A 697 -52.83 5.56 -23.20
CA ASN A 697 -53.95 4.64 -23.37
C ASN A 697 -54.84 4.51 -22.13
N GLY A 698 -54.69 5.42 -21.15
CA GLY A 698 -55.48 5.48 -19.93
C GLY A 698 -54.95 4.61 -18.77
N GLY A 699 -53.75 4.04 -18.90
CA GLY A 699 -53.08 3.30 -17.83
C GLY A 699 -51.98 4.10 -17.11
N LEU A 700 -51.15 3.43 -16.33
CA LEU A 700 -50.03 4.01 -15.56
C LEU A 700 -48.68 3.33 -15.84
N ASN A 701 -48.64 2.40 -16.81
CA ASN A 701 -47.48 1.57 -17.17
C ASN A 701 -46.82 0.92 -15.94
N SER A 702 -47.62 0.41 -15.01
CA SER A 702 -47.15 -0.13 -13.74
C SER A 702 -48.08 -1.21 -13.22
N GLY A 703 -47.62 -1.98 -12.23
CA GLY A 703 -48.37 -3.07 -11.63
C GLY A 703 -49.38 -2.65 -10.57
N VAL A 704 -49.99 -3.65 -9.96
CA VAL A 704 -51.01 -3.52 -8.92
C VAL A 704 -50.69 -4.43 -7.74
N VAL A 705 -50.99 -3.96 -6.53
CA VAL A 705 -51.13 -4.84 -5.35
C VAL A 705 -52.61 -5.10 -5.11
N TYR A 706 -52.99 -6.37 -5.11
CA TYR A 706 -54.34 -6.83 -4.81
C TYR A 706 -54.35 -7.55 -3.47
N ILE A 707 -55.02 -6.95 -2.48
CA ILE A 707 -55.14 -7.51 -1.13
C ILE A 707 -56.51 -8.16 -1.02
N CYS A 708 -56.53 -9.48 -0.89
CA CYS A 708 -57.72 -10.29 -0.67
C CYS A 708 -57.92 -10.49 0.85
N THR A 709 -59.13 -10.22 1.35
CA THR A 709 -59.46 -10.43 2.77
C THR A 709 -60.55 -11.46 3.01
N GLU A 710 -61.28 -11.88 1.97
CA GLU A 710 -62.38 -12.84 2.06
C GLU A 710 -62.02 -14.14 1.35
N ASP A 711 -62.02 -14.10 0.02
CA ASP A 711 -61.81 -15.26 -0.83
C ASP A 711 -60.39 -15.32 -1.42
N SER A 712 -60.03 -16.50 -1.94
CA SER A 712 -58.83 -16.66 -2.76
C SER A 712 -58.91 -15.82 -4.05
N PHE A 713 -57.77 -15.30 -4.50
CA PHE A 713 -57.74 -14.45 -5.70
C PHE A 713 -58.28 -15.21 -6.93
N PRO A 714 -59.25 -14.67 -7.70
CA PRO A 714 -59.95 -15.38 -8.77
C PRO A 714 -59.12 -15.46 -10.07
N ILE A 715 -58.00 -16.19 -10.02
CA ILE A 715 -57.02 -16.28 -11.12
C ILE A 715 -57.60 -16.83 -12.43
N LYS A 716 -58.54 -17.78 -12.35
CA LYS A 716 -59.22 -18.35 -13.54
C LYS A 716 -59.99 -17.26 -14.29
N ARG A 717 -60.68 -16.39 -13.53
CA ARG A 717 -61.42 -15.28 -14.10
C ARG A 717 -60.50 -14.20 -14.66
N LEU A 718 -59.40 -13.87 -13.96
CA LEU A 718 -58.40 -12.95 -14.50
C LEU A 718 -57.86 -13.42 -15.85
N ARG A 719 -57.51 -14.72 -15.98
CA ARG A 719 -57.03 -15.28 -17.25
C ARG A 719 -58.05 -15.13 -18.39
N GLN A 720 -59.33 -15.34 -18.09
CA GLN A 720 -60.41 -15.09 -19.05
C GLN A 720 -60.49 -13.61 -19.47
N LEU A 721 -60.33 -12.67 -18.53
CA LEU A 721 -60.31 -11.24 -18.86
C LEU A 721 -59.09 -10.86 -19.71
N ILE A 722 -57.94 -11.49 -19.47
CA ILE A 722 -56.71 -11.29 -20.26
C ILE A 722 -56.93 -11.75 -21.71
N THR A 723 -57.49 -12.94 -21.93
CA THR A 723 -57.71 -13.46 -23.29
C THR A 723 -58.72 -12.63 -24.09
N GLN A 724 -59.63 -11.95 -23.40
CA GLN A 724 -60.69 -11.16 -24.01
C GLN A 724 -60.40 -9.64 -24.06
N GLN A 725 -59.17 -9.20 -23.73
CA GLN A 725 -58.82 -7.78 -23.73
C GLN A 725 -59.07 -7.08 -25.08
N SER A 726 -58.83 -7.77 -26.20
CA SER A 726 -59.09 -7.20 -27.53
C SER A 726 -60.58 -6.91 -27.80
N ARG A 727 -61.51 -7.60 -27.10
CA ARG A 727 -62.95 -7.33 -27.18
C ARG A 727 -63.38 -6.21 -26.23
N LEU A 728 -62.72 -6.07 -25.08
CA LEU A 728 -63.00 -5.01 -24.11
C LEU A 728 -62.45 -3.65 -24.59
N ARG A 729 -61.26 -3.66 -25.18
CA ARG A 729 -60.53 -2.47 -25.65
C ARG A 729 -60.25 -2.53 -27.16
N PRO A 730 -61.29 -2.46 -28.01
CA PRO A 730 -61.11 -2.44 -29.46
C PRO A 730 -60.43 -1.15 -29.95
N ASP A 731 -60.40 -0.11 -29.11
CA ASP A 731 -59.70 1.15 -29.34
C ASP A 731 -58.16 1.01 -29.34
N LEU A 732 -57.63 -0.10 -28.79
CA LEU A 732 -56.19 -0.32 -28.69
C LEU A 732 -55.65 -1.24 -29.80
N PRO A 733 -54.42 -0.98 -30.29
CA PRO A 733 -53.79 -1.87 -31.27
C PRO A 733 -53.63 -3.31 -30.75
N PRO A 734 -54.03 -4.35 -31.51
CA PRO A 734 -53.87 -5.74 -31.08
C PRO A 734 -52.42 -6.18 -30.82
N ALA A 735 -51.44 -5.46 -31.40
CA ALA A 735 -50.03 -5.68 -31.12
C ALA A 735 -49.65 -5.29 -29.68
N LEU A 736 -50.20 -4.17 -29.18
CA LEU A 736 -49.95 -3.67 -27.82
C LEU A 736 -50.52 -4.62 -26.77
N ILE A 737 -51.71 -5.18 -27.02
CA ILE A 737 -52.35 -6.15 -26.11
C ILE A 737 -51.53 -7.45 -26.05
N ARG A 738 -51.07 -7.96 -27.20
CA ARG A 738 -50.28 -9.20 -27.26
C ARG A 738 -48.88 -9.07 -26.67
N SER A 739 -48.27 -7.89 -26.70
CA SER A 739 -46.94 -7.67 -26.14
C SER A 739 -46.91 -7.58 -24.61
N ARG A 740 -48.07 -7.53 -23.94
CA ARG A 740 -48.17 -7.33 -22.49
C ARG A 740 -48.29 -8.67 -21.76
N HIS A 741 -47.36 -8.93 -20.85
CA HIS A 741 -47.44 -10.03 -19.89
C HIS A 741 -48.17 -9.58 -18.61
N PHE A 742 -49.50 -9.54 -18.67
CA PHE A 742 -50.34 -8.95 -17.60
C PHE A 742 -50.18 -9.61 -16.22
N THR A 743 -49.80 -10.89 -16.18
CA THR A 743 -49.69 -11.64 -14.92
C THR A 743 -48.50 -11.24 -14.08
N ASP A 744 -47.43 -10.75 -14.70
CA ASP A 744 -46.13 -10.57 -14.04
C ASP A 744 -46.11 -9.33 -13.15
N SER A 745 -47.07 -8.42 -13.35
CA SER A 745 -47.19 -7.15 -12.64
C SER A 745 -48.40 -7.09 -11.68
N ILE A 746 -48.93 -8.25 -11.27
CA ILE A 746 -50.02 -8.35 -10.29
C ILE A 746 -49.51 -9.06 -9.04
N TYR A 747 -49.31 -8.28 -7.97
CA TYR A 747 -48.88 -8.78 -6.67
C TYR A 747 -50.12 -9.09 -5.82
N ILE A 748 -50.26 -10.35 -5.42
CA ILE A 748 -51.42 -10.83 -4.68
C ILE A 748 -51.02 -11.03 -3.22
N GLU A 749 -51.80 -10.44 -2.32
CA GLU A 749 -51.63 -10.55 -0.88
C GLU A 749 -52.93 -11.05 -0.24
N HIS A 750 -52.80 -11.90 0.78
CA HIS A 750 -53.92 -12.40 1.56
C HIS A 750 -53.79 -11.91 3.00
N ALA A 751 -54.81 -11.21 3.49
CA ALA A 751 -54.86 -10.68 4.85
C ALA A 751 -56.06 -11.29 5.60
N ALA A 752 -55.78 -12.11 6.61
CA ALA A 752 -56.79 -12.84 7.37
C ALA A 752 -57.42 -12.02 8.53
N ASP A 753 -56.74 -10.96 8.99
CA ASP A 753 -57.14 -10.13 10.12
C ASP A 753 -56.71 -8.65 9.93
N LEU A 754 -57.18 -7.76 10.82
CA LEU A 754 -56.85 -6.33 10.75
C LEU A 754 -55.33 -6.07 10.86
N GLU A 755 -54.62 -6.85 11.68
CA GLU A 755 -53.18 -6.65 11.91
C GLU A 755 -52.37 -6.97 10.64
N ALA A 756 -52.65 -8.11 9.99
CA ALA A 756 -52.02 -8.50 8.73
C ALA A 756 -52.33 -7.49 7.61
N LEU A 757 -53.56 -6.99 7.54
CA LEU A 757 -53.96 -5.94 6.59
C LEU A 757 -53.17 -4.64 6.85
N GLN A 758 -53.09 -4.21 8.11
CA GLN A 758 -52.36 -3.00 8.51
C GLN A 758 -50.86 -3.12 8.24
N ALA A 759 -50.26 -4.28 8.53
CA ALA A 759 -48.85 -4.57 8.26
C ALA A 759 -48.55 -4.61 6.75
N CYS A 760 -49.42 -5.23 5.95
CA CYS A 760 -49.29 -5.23 4.50
C CYS A 760 -49.25 -3.81 3.94
N VAL A 761 -50.22 -2.96 4.32
CA VAL A 761 -50.32 -1.58 3.84
C VAL A 761 -49.19 -0.69 4.40
N SER A 762 -48.77 -0.90 5.64
CA SER A 762 -47.76 -0.03 6.28
C SER A 762 -46.31 -0.39 5.95
N GLN A 763 -46.03 -1.64 5.57
CA GLN A 763 -44.66 -2.13 5.40
C GLN A 763 -44.37 -2.68 4.01
N ARG A 764 -45.27 -3.49 3.44
CA ARG A 764 -45.02 -4.20 2.16
C ARG A 764 -45.39 -3.36 0.94
N VAL A 765 -46.61 -2.82 0.91
CA VAL A 765 -47.10 -1.95 -0.17
C VAL A 765 -46.19 -0.73 -0.44
N PRO A 766 -45.67 -0.01 0.59
CA PRO A 766 -44.80 1.14 0.37
C PRO A 766 -43.48 0.77 -0.33
N VAL A 767 -42.96 -0.44 -0.11
CA VAL A 767 -41.72 -0.92 -0.77
C VAL A 767 -41.94 -1.06 -2.27
N LEU A 768 -43.07 -1.67 -2.67
CA LEU A 768 -43.42 -1.84 -4.08
C LEU A 768 -43.69 -0.49 -4.77
N LEU A 769 -44.39 0.42 -4.08
CA LEU A 769 -44.66 1.78 -4.58
C LEU A 769 -43.37 2.61 -4.74
N LYS A 770 -42.46 2.56 -3.75
CA LYS A 770 -41.18 3.28 -3.78
C LYS A 770 -40.26 2.79 -4.89
N ARG A 771 -40.30 1.49 -5.20
CA ARG A 771 -39.54 0.90 -6.32
C ARG A 771 -40.20 1.15 -7.69
N GLY A 772 -41.40 1.74 -7.73
CA GLY A 772 -42.14 2.00 -8.97
C GLY A 772 -42.74 0.75 -9.63
N LEU A 773 -42.72 -0.40 -8.94
CA LEU A 773 -43.23 -1.67 -9.46
C LEU A 773 -44.76 -1.68 -9.55
N VAL A 774 -45.42 -0.92 -8.66
CA VAL A 774 -46.88 -0.80 -8.62
C VAL A 774 -47.32 0.65 -8.56
N ARG A 775 -48.50 0.95 -9.10
CA ARG A 775 -49.19 2.25 -8.98
C ARG A 775 -50.68 2.15 -8.66
N LEU A 776 -51.22 0.95 -8.49
CA LEU A 776 -52.60 0.73 -8.02
C LEU A 776 -52.60 -0.16 -6.78
N VAL A 777 -53.43 0.19 -5.80
CA VAL A 777 -53.67 -0.65 -4.62
C VAL A 777 -55.16 -0.97 -4.56
N VAL A 778 -55.49 -2.26 -4.53
CA VAL A 778 -56.86 -2.76 -4.39
C VAL A 778 -56.99 -3.52 -3.08
N VAL A 779 -58.03 -3.21 -2.30
CA VAL A 779 -58.41 -3.95 -1.09
C VAL A 779 -59.81 -4.51 -1.28
N ASP A 780 -59.89 -5.83 -1.47
CA ASP A 780 -61.14 -6.58 -1.69
C ASP A 780 -61.32 -7.61 -0.55
N SER A 781 -62.03 -7.28 0.53
CA SER A 781 -62.79 -6.06 0.80
C SER A 781 -62.46 -5.48 2.19
N VAL A 782 -62.49 -4.14 2.34
CA VAL A 782 -62.27 -3.52 3.66
C VAL A 782 -63.39 -3.88 4.63
N ALA A 783 -64.60 -4.07 4.11
CA ALA A 783 -65.78 -4.37 4.91
C ALA A 783 -65.68 -5.69 5.68
N ALA A 784 -65.04 -6.71 5.09
CA ALA A 784 -64.98 -8.05 5.65
C ALA A 784 -64.44 -8.04 7.09
N LEU A 785 -63.23 -7.51 7.26
CA LEU A 785 -62.52 -7.56 8.53
C LEU A 785 -63.11 -6.58 9.56
N PHE A 786 -63.45 -5.35 9.12
CA PHE A 786 -63.99 -4.32 10.01
C PHE A 786 -65.45 -4.56 10.45
N ARG A 787 -66.17 -5.47 9.78
CA ARG A 787 -67.52 -5.87 10.17
C ARG A 787 -67.51 -7.09 11.10
N SER A 788 -66.57 -8.03 10.92
CA SER A 788 -66.51 -9.26 11.72
C SER A 788 -65.75 -9.11 13.04
N GLU A 789 -64.77 -8.21 13.12
CA GLU A 789 -63.84 -8.15 14.26
C GLU A 789 -64.34 -7.34 15.46
N PHE A 790 -65.32 -6.43 15.26
CA PHE A 790 -65.81 -5.53 16.31
C PHE A 790 -67.27 -5.78 16.65
N GLN A 791 -67.60 -5.76 17.94
CA GLN A 791 -68.99 -5.77 18.42
C GLN A 791 -69.63 -4.37 18.35
N ALA A 792 -70.95 -4.29 18.53
CA ALA A 792 -71.71 -3.05 18.36
C ALA A 792 -71.35 -1.96 19.39
N ASP A 793 -71.00 -2.35 20.61
CA ASP A 793 -70.54 -1.47 21.70
C ASP A 793 -69.11 -0.94 21.47
N GLU A 794 -68.32 -1.59 20.62
CA GLU A 794 -66.96 -1.19 20.26
C GLU A 794 -66.91 -0.20 19.07
N ALA A 795 -68.05 0.41 18.71
CA ALA A 795 -68.16 1.31 17.56
C ALA A 795 -67.14 2.46 17.55
N VAL A 796 -66.77 2.98 18.73
CA VAL A 796 -65.75 4.03 18.87
C VAL A 796 -64.35 3.50 18.52
N GLN A 797 -64.01 2.29 18.98
CA GLN A 797 -62.74 1.65 18.69
C GLN A 797 -62.65 1.30 17.21
N ARG A 798 -63.69 0.67 16.64
CA ARG A 798 -63.81 0.43 15.19
C ARG A 798 -63.59 1.69 14.37
N SER A 799 -64.19 2.82 14.78
CA SER A 799 -64.03 4.11 14.10
C SER A 799 -62.58 4.61 14.17
N ARG A 800 -61.88 4.45 15.31
CA ARG A 800 -60.46 4.82 15.44
C ARG A 800 -59.57 3.98 14.52
N HIS A 801 -59.79 2.67 14.45
CA HIS A 801 -59.02 1.79 13.56
C HIS A 801 -59.29 2.12 12.07
N LEU A 802 -60.53 2.41 11.69
CA LEU A 802 -60.87 2.84 10.32
C LEU A 802 -60.17 4.16 9.95
N LEU A 803 -60.11 5.13 10.86
CA LEU A 803 -59.43 6.41 10.65
C LEU A 803 -57.90 6.23 10.54
N ALA A 804 -57.32 5.33 11.34
CA ALA A 804 -55.89 5.01 11.25
C ALA A 804 -55.52 4.31 9.93
N PHE A 805 -56.34 3.33 9.52
CA PHE A 805 -56.17 2.60 8.26
C PHE A 805 -56.30 3.53 7.05
N SER A 806 -57.39 4.31 6.97
CA SER A 806 -57.61 5.30 5.90
C SER A 806 -56.52 6.37 5.85
N SER A 807 -56.04 6.87 7.00
CA SER A 807 -54.90 7.81 7.06
C SER A 807 -53.63 7.23 6.43
N THR A 808 -53.39 5.94 6.61
CA THR A 808 -52.25 5.24 5.98
C THR A 808 -52.45 5.18 4.46
N LEU A 809 -53.64 4.78 3.99
CA LEU A 809 -53.96 4.73 2.57
C LEU A 809 -53.88 6.11 1.89
N HIS A 810 -54.39 7.18 2.52
CA HIS A 810 -54.27 8.55 2.02
C HIS A 810 -52.81 8.96 1.85
N ARG A 811 -51.96 8.61 2.82
CA ARG A 811 -50.53 8.91 2.75
C ARG A 811 -49.87 8.24 1.56
N LEU A 812 -50.17 6.95 1.33
CA LEU A 812 -49.64 6.21 0.19
C LEU A 812 -50.13 6.78 -1.13
N SER A 813 -51.44 7.02 -1.23
CA SER A 813 -52.05 7.57 -2.44
C SER A 813 -51.48 8.94 -2.81
N HIS A 814 -51.32 9.83 -1.82
CA HIS A 814 -50.76 11.16 -2.06
C HIS A 814 -49.27 11.13 -2.36
N ALA A 815 -48.49 10.38 -1.58
CA ALA A 815 -47.03 10.33 -1.72
C ALA A 815 -46.60 9.74 -3.07
N TYR A 816 -47.30 8.71 -3.54
CA TYR A 816 -46.95 7.99 -4.76
C TYR A 816 -47.90 8.26 -5.93
N GLY A 817 -48.90 9.14 -5.79
CA GLY A 817 -49.89 9.39 -6.85
C GLY A 817 -50.53 8.09 -7.34
N ALA A 818 -50.90 7.20 -6.41
CA ALA A 818 -51.40 5.86 -6.68
C ALA A 818 -52.88 5.77 -6.30
N PRO A 819 -53.79 5.43 -7.24
CA PRO A 819 -55.18 5.18 -6.90
C PRO A 819 -55.30 4.05 -5.86
N VAL A 820 -56.16 4.26 -4.87
CA VAL A 820 -56.52 3.24 -3.89
C VAL A 820 -57.99 2.92 -4.07
N VAL A 821 -58.30 1.65 -4.35
CA VAL A 821 -59.67 1.16 -4.51
C VAL A 821 -60.00 0.22 -3.36
N CYS A 822 -61.03 0.57 -2.59
CA CYS A 822 -61.51 -0.21 -1.47
C CYS A 822 -62.91 -0.74 -1.76
N VAL A 823 -63.09 -2.05 -1.72
CA VAL A 823 -64.41 -2.67 -1.86
C VAL A 823 -65.13 -2.61 -0.52
N ASN A 824 -66.40 -2.21 -0.56
CA ASN A 824 -67.29 -2.21 0.59
C ASN A 824 -68.54 -3.05 0.33
N GLN A 825 -69.02 -3.73 1.37
CA GLN A 825 -70.30 -4.41 1.37
C GLN A 825 -71.40 -3.44 1.82
N VAL A 826 -72.66 -3.87 1.72
CA VAL A 826 -73.81 -3.09 2.17
C VAL A 826 -74.51 -3.76 3.35
N THR A 827 -75.26 -2.97 4.08
CA THR A 827 -76.14 -3.36 5.19
C THR A 827 -77.56 -2.87 4.91
N ASP A 828 -78.56 -3.68 5.28
CA ASP A 828 -79.97 -3.33 5.11
C ASP A 828 -80.42 -2.20 6.03
N VAL A 829 -81.39 -1.43 5.54
CA VAL A 829 -82.10 -0.41 6.31
C VAL A 829 -83.39 -1.05 6.85
N VAL A 830 -83.38 -1.44 8.13
CA VAL A 830 -84.49 -2.21 8.75
C VAL A 830 -85.62 -1.31 9.30
N ASP A 831 -85.35 -0.02 9.55
CA ASP A 831 -86.34 0.94 10.08
C ASP A 831 -86.65 2.07 9.07
N GLY A 832 -87.90 2.53 9.04
CA GLY A 832 -88.38 3.64 8.19
C GLY A 832 -87.59 4.94 8.35
N PRO A 833 -87.81 5.96 7.47
CA PRO A 833 -86.93 7.12 7.35
C PRO A 833 -86.80 7.87 8.68
N ASN A 834 -85.65 7.68 9.34
CA ASN A 834 -85.35 8.26 10.64
C ASN A 834 -84.62 9.60 10.40
N PRO A 835 -85.16 10.76 10.86
CA PRO A 835 -84.66 12.10 10.48
C PRO A 835 -83.25 12.48 11.00
N GLY A 836 -82.54 11.55 11.65
CA GLY A 836 -81.14 11.72 12.08
C GLY A 836 -80.14 10.78 11.40
N ARG A 837 -80.59 9.90 10.49
CA ARG A 837 -79.69 8.95 9.81
C ARG A 837 -79.08 9.60 8.57
N CYS A 838 -77.74 9.65 8.53
CA CYS A 838 -77.03 10.14 7.35
C CYS A 838 -77.13 9.09 6.23
N ASP A 839 -77.99 9.32 5.25
CA ASP A 839 -78.19 8.40 4.10
C ASP A 839 -77.02 8.39 3.11
N TYR A 840 -75.92 9.08 3.43
CA TYR A 840 -74.71 9.18 2.62
C TYR A 840 -74.95 9.56 1.15
N GLY A 841 -76.06 10.25 0.87
CA GLY A 841 -76.49 10.61 -0.48
C GLY A 841 -77.38 9.61 -1.21
N LEU A 842 -77.65 8.45 -0.60
CA LEU A 842 -78.50 7.38 -1.13
C LEU A 842 -79.94 7.49 -0.61
N VAL A 843 -80.59 8.62 -0.90
CA VAL A 843 -81.96 8.89 -0.44
C VAL A 843 -82.93 7.88 -1.08
N GLY A 844 -83.62 7.09 -0.25
CA GLY A 844 -84.57 6.07 -0.69
C GLY A 844 -83.98 4.69 -1.03
N SER A 845 -82.68 4.48 -0.82
CA SER A 845 -82.05 3.16 -0.99
C SER A 845 -82.41 2.22 0.17
N LYS A 846 -82.74 0.96 -0.14
CA LYS A 846 -82.97 -0.10 0.87
C LYS A 846 -81.69 -0.56 1.57
N VAL A 847 -80.52 -0.22 1.00
CA VAL A 847 -79.21 -0.67 1.46
C VAL A 847 -78.22 0.50 1.53
N LEU A 848 -77.31 0.47 2.50
CA LEU A 848 -76.26 1.48 2.72
C LEU A 848 -74.87 0.81 2.84
N PRO A 849 -73.77 1.50 2.48
CA PRO A 849 -72.41 0.97 2.70
C PRO A 849 -72.12 0.66 4.18
N ALA A 850 -71.47 -0.47 4.47
CA ALA A 850 -71.41 -1.07 5.81
C ALA A 850 -70.49 -0.35 6.82
N LEU A 851 -69.56 0.47 6.36
CA LEU A 851 -68.47 1.01 7.21
C LEU A 851 -68.85 2.28 7.99
N GLY A 852 -69.99 2.90 7.68
CA GLY A 852 -70.53 4.04 8.43
C GLY A 852 -69.84 5.39 8.18
N ILE A 853 -70.21 6.40 8.98
CA ILE A 853 -69.84 7.81 8.78
C ILE A 853 -68.34 8.09 8.91
N ALA A 854 -67.65 7.37 9.82
CA ALA A 854 -66.21 7.53 10.01
C ALA A 854 -65.46 7.23 8.71
N TRP A 855 -65.83 6.17 8.00
CA TRP A 855 -65.27 5.82 6.69
C TRP A 855 -65.78 6.73 5.56
N ALA A 856 -67.07 7.10 5.60
CA ALA A 856 -67.65 7.96 4.56
C ALA A 856 -66.96 9.31 4.41
N ASN A 857 -66.39 9.85 5.48
CA ASN A 857 -65.64 11.10 5.44
C ASN A 857 -64.17 10.95 4.96
N GLN A 858 -63.71 9.73 4.70
CA GLN A 858 -62.35 9.45 4.22
C GLN A 858 -62.32 9.11 2.72
N VAL A 859 -63.47 8.89 2.08
CA VAL A 859 -63.53 8.52 0.66
C VAL A 859 -63.62 9.76 -0.21
N MET A 860 -62.85 9.79 -1.30
CA MET A 860 -62.91 10.87 -2.30
C MET A 860 -63.98 10.59 -3.36
N VAL A 861 -64.15 9.33 -3.73
CA VAL A 861 -65.15 8.87 -4.69
C VAL A 861 -65.85 7.66 -4.09
N ARG A 862 -67.18 7.65 -4.14
CA ARG A 862 -68.01 6.51 -3.78
C ARG A 862 -68.88 6.12 -4.96
N LEU A 863 -68.68 4.90 -5.42
CA LEU A 863 -69.47 4.24 -6.44
C LEU A 863 -70.36 3.19 -5.79
N MET A 864 -71.62 3.14 -6.21
CA MET A 864 -72.55 2.07 -5.86
C MET A 864 -72.82 1.23 -7.09
N LEU A 865 -72.56 -0.07 -6.99
CA LEU A 865 -72.90 -1.05 -8.01
C LEU A 865 -74.09 -1.87 -7.52
N THR A 866 -75.22 -1.71 -8.21
CA THR A 866 -76.48 -2.39 -7.86
C THR A 866 -76.88 -3.34 -8.98
N ARG A 867 -77.29 -4.56 -8.62
CA ARG A 867 -77.88 -5.50 -9.57
C ARG A 867 -79.36 -5.21 -9.71
N LEU A 868 -79.81 -4.93 -10.92
CA LEU A 868 -81.21 -4.65 -11.22
C LEU A 868 -81.96 -5.93 -11.63
N ALA A 869 -83.28 -5.90 -11.49
CA ALA A 869 -84.15 -6.91 -12.08
C ALA A 869 -84.17 -6.71 -13.61
N GLY A 870 -83.74 -7.74 -14.34
CA GLY A 870 -83.62 -7.70 -15.80
C GLY A 870 -82.33 -8.33 -16.31
N GLN A 871 -82.32 -8.68 -17.59
CA GLN A 871 -81.14 -9.17 -18.29
C GLN A 871 -80.88 -8.32 -19.52
N VAL A 872 -79.61 -8.05 -19.78
CA VAL A 872 -79.12 -7.44 -21.01
C VAL A 872 -78.46 -8.53 -21.85
N LYS A 873 -78.79 -8.58 -23.13
CA LYS A 873 -78.12 -9.46 -24.11
C LYS A 873 -77.17 -8.62 -24.94
N SER A 874 -75.96 -9.15 -25.15
CA SER A 874 -74.99 -8.60 -26.09
C SER A 874 -74.40 -9.79 -26.83
N ASP A 875 -74.48 -9.79 -28.16
CA ASP A 875 -74.21 -10.93 -29.02
C ASP A 875 -74.98 -12.20 -28.55
N SER A 876 -74.24 -13.27 -28.21
CA SER A 876 -74.74 -14.56 -27.71
C SER A 876 -74.68 -14.69 -26.18
N GLN A 877 -74.35 -13.61 -25.45
CA GLN A 877 -74.15 -13.62 -24.00
C GLN A 877 -75.25 -12.82 -23.30
N SER A 878 -75.83 -13.39 -22.24
CA SER A 878 -76.78 -12.71 -21.35
C SER A 878 -76.11 -12.36 -20.03
N SER A 879 -76.23 -11.12 -19.58
CA SER A 879 -75.79 -10.69 -18.25
C SER A 879 -76.94 -10.06 -17.46
N ALA A 880 -76.89 -10.19 -16.13
CA ALA A 880 -77.80 -9.44 -15.29
C ALA A 880 -77.53 -7.93 -15.45
N LEU A 881 -78.61 -7.15 -15.60
CA LEU A 881 -78.51 -5.70 -15.71
C LEU A 881 -77.98 -5.14 -14.38
N ARG A 882 -77.02 -4.22 -14.46
CA ARG A 882 -76.45 -3.54 -13.29
C ARG A 882 -76.46 -2.04 -13.50
N LYS A 883 -76.51 -1.29 -12.42
CA LYS A 883 -76.40 0.16 -12.40
C LYS A 883 -75.15 0.52 -11.61
N LEU A 884 -74.23 1.24 -12.25
CA LEU A 884 -73.11 1.88 -11.57
C LEU A 884 -73.47 3.35 -11.34
N GLU A 885 -73.51 3.77 -10.09
CA GLU A 885 -73.92 5.11 -9.69
C GLU A 885 -72.81 5.83 -8.93
N VAL A 886 -72.55 7.09 -9.31
CA VAL A 886 -71.67 8.00 -8.57
C VAL A 886 -72.48 8.59 -7.43
N VAL A 887 -72.35 7.99 -6.25
CA VAL A 887 -73.06 8.43 -5.03
C VAL A 887 -72.48 9.74 -4.50
N PHE A 888 -71.16 9.79 -4.47
CA PHE A 888 -70.40 10.93 -3.96
C PHE A 888 -69.07 11.07 -4.70
N ALA A 889 -68.82 12.24 -5.26
CA ALA A 889 -67.51 12.69 -5.69
C ALA A 889 -67.54 14.22 -5.75
N PRO A 890 -66.53 14.95 -5.23
CA PRO A 890 -66.55 16.41 -5.20
C PRO A 890 -66.44 17.06 -6.59
N HIS A 891 -66.04 16.29 -7.60
CA HIS A 891 -65.76 16.77 -8.96
C HIS A 891 -66.72 16.22 -10.02
N LEU A 892 -67.70 15.39 -9.63
CA LEU A 892 -68.68 14.78 -10.54
C LEU A 892 -70.10 15.07 -10.04
N PRO A 893 -71.06 15.29 -10.94
CA PRO A 893 -72.46 15.27 -10.56
C PRO A 893 -72.87 13.84 -10.15
N ARG A 894 -73.96 13.71 -9.39
CA ARG A 894 -74.61 12.41 -9.24
C ARG A 894 -75.14 11.98 -10.60
N ALA A 895 -74.60 10.88 -11.08
CA ALA A 895 -74.96 10.29 -12.36
C ALA A 895 -74.84 8.77 -12.24
N SER A 896 -75.50 8.06 -13.15
CA SER A 896 -75.42 6.61 -13.21
C SER A 896 -75.41 6.13 -14.64
N CYS A 897 -74.75 5.01 -14.88
CA CYS A 897 -74.83 4.30 -16.14
C CYS A 897 -75.30 2.86 -15.91
N LEU A 898 -76.01 2.31 -16.89
CA LEU A 898 -76.29 0.88 -16.92
C LEU A 898 -75.04 0.14 -17.41
N CYS A 899 -74.79 -1.04 -16.85
CA CYS A 899 -73.66 -1.87 -17.17
C CYS A 899 -74.00 -3.36 -17.05
N GLY A 900 -73.21 -4.19 -17.70
CA GLY A 900 -73.27 -5.65 -17.59
C GLY A 900 -71.88 -6.24 -17.34
N VAL A 901 -71.86 -7.52 -17.00
CA VAL A 901 -70.62 -8.31 -16.81
C VAL A 901 -70.61 -9.44 -17.83
N TRP A 902 -69.68 -9.39 -18.78
CA TRP A 902 -69.50 -10.36 -19.86
C TRP A 902 -68.18 -11.10 -19.74
N GLU A 903 -67.89 -12.01 -20.67
CA GLU A 903 -66.61 -12.74 -20.66
C GLU A 903 -65.40 -11.81 -20.71
N GLU A 904 -65.50 -10.70 -21.46
CA GLU A 904 -64.48 -9.67 -21.61
C GLU A 904 -64.37 -8.69 -20.44
N GLY A 905 -65.36 -8.65 -19.55
CA GLY A 905 -65.35 -7.79 -18.38
C GLY A 905 -66.61 -6.97 -18.20
N VAL A 906 -66.49 -5.87 -17.46
CA VAL A 906 -67.57 -4.93 -17.18
C VAL A 906 -67.62 -3.87 -18.28
N ARG A 907 -68.77 -3.73 -18.94
CA ARG A 907 -69.01 -2.67 -19.93
C ARG A 907 -70.25 -1.85 -19.60
N GLY A 908 -70.20 -0.56 -19.91
CA GLY A 908 -71.39 0.28 -19.91
C GLY A 908 -72.30 -0.07 -21.11
N ILE A 909 -73.58 0.25 -20.97
CA ILE A 909 -74.60 0.07 -22.01
C ILE A 909 -75.03 1.48 -22.43
N SER A 910 -75.00 1.78 -23.73
CA SER A 910 -75.48 3.06 -24.29
C SER A 910 -77.00 3.09 -24.31
N ASP A 911 -77.58 4.30 -24.24
CA ASP A 911 -79.04 4.47 -24.29
C ASP A 911 -79.67 3.94 -25.60
N ASP A 912 -78.91 3.87 -26.70
CA ASP A 912 -79.36 3.30 -27.99
C ASP A 912 -79.50 1.75 -27.97
N ASP A 913 -78.87 1.04 -27.04
CA ASP A 913 -78.91 -0.44 -26.92
C ASP A 913 -80.03 -0.95 -25.98
N SER A 914 -80.95 -0.06 -25.57
CA SER A 914 -81.92 -0.33 -24.52
C SER A 914 -83.26 -0.91 -25.02
N GLU A 915 -83.26 -2.14 -25.53
CA GLU A 915 -84.49 -2.96 -25.52
C GLU A 915 -84.76 -3.47 -24.08
N LEU A 916 -85.14 -2.56 -23.19
CA LEU A 916 -85.62 -2.88 -21.84
C LEU A 916 -87.12 -3.22 -21.92
N GLN A 917 -87.49 -4.49 -21.85
CA GLN A 917 -88.86 -4.89 -21.49
C GLN A 917 -89.01 -4.90 -19.96
N PRO A 918 -89.79 -4.00 -19.34
CA PRO A 918 -90.13 -4.12 -17.93
C PRO A 918 -91.32 -5.09 -17.79
N GLN A 919 -91.13 -6.22 -17.09
CA GLN A 919 -92.26 -7.01 -16.61
C GLN A 919 -92.64 -6.58 -15.19
N SER A 920 -93.95 -6.39 -15.04
CA SER A 920 -94.71 -5.90 -13.89
C SER A 920 -94.54 -6.71 -12.60
N SER A 921 -94.75 -6.00 -11.49
CA SER A 921 -94.91 -6.50 -10.11
C SER A 921 -95.83 -7.72 -9.96
N SER A 922 -95.44 -8.62 -9.06
CA SER A 922 -96.33 -9.38 -8.18
C SER A 922 -95.66 -9.60 -6.83
#